data_AF-A0A2G2E0N4-F1
#
_entry.id   AF-A0A2G2E0N4-F1
#
_cell.length_a   1.000
_cell.length_b   1.000
_cell.length_c   1.000
_cell.angle_alpha   90.00
_cell.angle_beta   90.00
_cell.angle_gamma   90.00
#
_symmetry.space_group_name_H-M   'P 1'
#
loop_
_entity.id
_entity.type
_entity.pdbx_description
1 polymer ?
#
loop_
_entity_poly.entity_id
_entity_poly.type
_entity_poly.pdbx_seq_one_letter_code
_entity_poly.pdbx_strand_id
1 'polypeptide(L)'
;MLRIQDPLLEELLQFCSLQDEFVFLDTSLPDQENSQSLLFVKPRRRLVCREGDDLELYLKLLQKQLSSGYYLAGWIGYEFGCMLEARYDQDTSSFSEPPVILADFGVFVKPFKFNHHTGDNNFPLQYQHGFGAFDSEYSISNLKPNMEQAEFVEALGKVKEYIAAGDTYQVNYTMKLLFEFQGSVSAFYRSLRRNQSVGYGAYIKNRQEHILSFSPELFFRKTADKIITRPMKGTAIRGNNLAEELGNISALRCDPKNRAENVMIVDLLRNDLSRLLCCEEDSSVTTVSLFDVESYESLLQMTSTVHGEAPKDVIKNLSLCRLIQSLFPCGSITGAPKIRTMQIIQELEKGARGVYTGAIGYFAPDGDAVFNVPIRTICLRGGRGEMGIGAGITHGSNPHEEWRESLLKGRFMTHCQPNFNLFETILWREGSGFYLLDEHLLRLKRGATYFKFSIDVRELEKRLEERAASFLEADFCQSGVRSQKNDAAPTTNKLDIVPEQLLCSPPAKSCMRVRLVLEKDGRVSIVAVACEPPRFTQLPVASEIEKRAVSGRIRYAEEGVKEEKQYLNYKTSRRLTYDRQYKKVLCRGDADAIFCNEKGEITEGCISNIVILKDGVFITPQVHCGLLPGVMREQLLAGTAGSSVPVEMILRRDDLEEADALFICNSVRGVVRVRLVT
;
A
#
# COMPACT_ATOMS: atom_id res chain seq x y z
N MET A 1 9.84 8.93 -3.93
CA MET A 1 10.38 8.91 -2.55
C MET A 1 10.75 7.49 -2.22
N LEU A 2 11.87 7.32 -1.52
CA LEU A 2 12.39 6.04 -1.06
C LEU A 2 11.55 5.52 0.10
N ARG A 3 11.46 4.21 0.24
CA ARG A 3 10.82 3.54 1.40
C ARG A 3 11.87 2.77 2.18
N ILE A 4 11.63 2.57 3.48
CA ILE A 4 12.40 1.60 4.26
C ILE A 4 12.16 0.23 3.63
N GLN A 5 13.23 -0.35 3.09
CA GLN A 5 13.22 -1.64 2.40
C GLN A 5 13.04 -2.79 3.39
N ASP A 6 12.56 -3.94 2.91
CA ASP A 6 12.25 -5.07 3.80
C ASP A 6 13.48 -5.58 4.59
N PRO A 7 14.70 -5.69 4.03
CA PRO A 7 15.88 -6.07 4.82
C PRO A 7 16.18 -5.06 5.93
N LEU A 8 16.12 -3.76 5.60
CA LEU A 8 16.36 -2.70 6.57
C LEU A 8 15.28 -2.68 7.66
N LEU A 9 14.03 -2.93 7.29
CA LEU A 9 12.92 -3.05 8.22
C LEU A 9 13.08 -4.29 9.11
N GLU A 10 13.54 -5.42 8.57
CA GLU A 10 13.81 -6.64 9.35
C GLU A 10 14.91 -6.41 10.38
N GLU A 11 16.04 -5.83 9.98
CA GLU A 11 17.14 -5.46 10.89
C GLU A 11 16.65 -4.48 11.96
N LEU A 12 15.87 -3.47 11.57
CA LEU A 12 15.28 -2.50 12.49
C LEU A 12 14.33 -3.17 13.49
N LEU A 13 13.41 -4.01 13.02
CA LEU A 13 12.43 -4.69 13.88
C LEU A 13 13.09 -5.74 14.77
N GLN A 14 14.18 -6.35 14.31
CA GLN A 14 15.02 -7.21 15.13
C GLN A 14 15.69 -6.40 16.25
N PHE A 15 16.33 -5.28 15.92
CA PHE A 15 16.88 -4.38 16.92
C PHE A 15 15.83 -3.91 17.94
N CYS A 16 14.63 -3.53 17.47
CA CYS A 16 13.52 -3.11 18.31
C CYS A 16 13.01 -4.24 19.22
N SER A 17 13.03 -5.50 18.75
CA SER A 17 12.61 -6.65 19.55
C SER A 17 13.44 -6.83 20.83
N LEU A 18 14.72 -6.43 20.78
CA LEU A 18 15.67 -6.47 21.90
C LEU A 18 15.51 -5.31 22.90
N GLN A 19 14.73 -4.28 22.56
CA GLN A 19 14.46 -3.16 23.47
C GLN A 19 13.21 -3.48 24.30
N ASP A 20 13.23 -3.18 25.60
CA ASP A 20 12.03 -3.26 26.43
C ASP A 20 11.04 -2.13 26.13
N GLU A 21 11.53 -0.97 25.74
CA GLU A 21 10.74 0.23 25.49
C GLU A 21 11.24 0.99 24.26
N PHE A 22 10.34 1.24 23.30
CA PHE A 22 10.60 2.07 22.14
C PHE A 22 9.31 2.65 21.54
N VAL A 23 9.48 3.72 20.76
CA VAL A 23 8.44 4.29 19.89
C VAL A 23 9.04 4.40 18.48
N PHE A 24 8.50 3.63 17.54
CA PHE A 24 8.81 3.75 16.12
C PHE A 24 7.62 4.40 15.42
N LEU A 25 7.81 5.60 14.88
CA LEU A 25 6.83 6.30 14.05
C LEU A 25 7.22 6.08 12.58
N ASP A 26 6.38 5.34 11.86
CA ASP A 26 6.69 4.74 10.56
C ASP A 26 5.89 5.41 9.44
N THR A 27 6.62 6.00 8.49
CA THR A 27 6.07 6.59 7.29
C THR A 27 6.26 5.61 6.12
N SER A 28 5.35 4.65 5.99
CA SER A 28 5.42 3.61 4.95
C SER A 28 4.87 4.09 3.60
N LEU A 29 4.04 5.13 3.61
CA LEU A 29 3.57 5.86 2.43
C LEU A 29 4.01 7.33 2.52
N PRO A 30 5.28 7.66 2.21
CA PRO A 30 5.78 9.02 2.32
C PRO A 30 5.19 9.95 1.26
N ASP A 31 5.03 11.21 1.64
CA ASP A 31 4.65 12.33 0.78
C ASP A 31 5.60 13.53 0.99
N GLN A 32 5.33 14.65 0.31
CA GLN A 32 6.23 15.81 0.37
C GLN A 32 6.28 16.46 1.76
N GLU A 33 5.20 16.36 2.53
CA GLU A 33 5.08 16.94 3.87
C GLU A 33 5.47 15.96 4.97
N ASN A 34 5.32 14.66 4.72
CA ASN A 34 5.65 13.58 5.64
C ASN A 34 6.64 12.62 5.01
N SER A 35 7.91 12.87 5.24
CA SER A 35 9.01 12.14 4.61
C SER A 35 10.06 11.63 5.59
N GLN A 36 9.70 11.47 6.87
CA GLN A 36 10.60 10.92 7.88
C GLN A 36 9.94 9.76 8.62
N SER A 37 10.71 8.70 8.85
CA SER A 37 10.40 7.70 9.89
C SER A 37 11.31 7.95 11.08
N LEU A 38 10.76 7.90 12.30
CA LEU A 38 11.45 8.27 13.54
C LEU A 38 11.48 7.08 14.49
N LEU A 39 12.65 6.81 15.08
CA LEU A 39 12.81 5.78 16.10
C LEU A 39 13.33 6.41 17.40
N PHE A 40 12.54 6.26 18.46
CA PHE A 40 12.87 6.64 19.82
C PHE A 40 13.12 5.38 20.65
N VAL A 41 14.28 5.29 21.29
CA VAL A 41 14.65 4.15 22.15
C VAL A 41 15.22 4.64 23.47
N LYS A 42 15.19 3.78 24.49
CA LYS A 42 15.77 4.05 25.82
C LYS A 42 15.23 5.36 26.41
N PRO A 43 13.92 5.44 26.70
CA PRO A 43 13.35 6.64 27.31
C PRO A 43 14.09 6.95 28.63
N ARG A 44 14.44 8.21 28.87
CA ARG A 44 15.03 8.64 30.15
C ARG A 44 14.03 8.46 31.30
N ARG A 45 12.76 8.65 30.98
CA ARG A 45 11.62 8.53 31.89
C ARG A 45 10.35 8.30 31.06
N ARG A 46 9.39 7.61 31.66
CA ARG A 46 7.99 7.53 31.19
C ARG A 46 7.10 8.43 32.04
N LEU A 47 6.22 9.16 31.37
CA LEU A 47 5.21 10.02 31.97
C LEU A 47 3.85 9.45 31.61
N VAL A 48 3.25 8.77 32.59
CA VAL A 48 1.96 8.07 32.46
C VAL A 48 0.91 8.88 33.22
N CYS A 49 -0.22 9.15 32.56
CA CYS A 49 -1.42 9.71 33.17
C CYS A 49 -2.45 8.59 33.29
N ARG A 50 -3.04 8.45 34.48
CA ARG A 50 -4.09 7.49 34.79
C ARG A 50 -5.37 8.21 35.14
N GLU A 51 -6.47 7.46 35.09
CA GLU A 51 -7.73 7.90 35.66
C GLU A 51 -7.54 8.33 37.12
N GLY A 52 -8.04 9.53 37.45
CA GLY A 52 -7.88 10.17 38.76
C GLY A 52 -6.66 11.09 38.90
N ASP A 53 -5.71 11.09 37.96
CA ASP A 53 -4.59 12.03 37.96
C ASP A 53 -5.05 13.46 37.56
N ASP A 54 -4.34 14.48 38.04
CA ASP A 54 -4.52 15.87 37.60
C ASP A 54 -3.98 16.06 36.16
N LEU A 55 -4.90 16.23 35.21
CA LEU A 55 -4.57 16.40 33.79
C LEU A 55 -3.77 17.66 33.50
N GLU A 56 -4.05 18.76 34.20
CA GLU A 56 -3.35 20.03 33.97
C GLU A 56 -1.92 19.93 34.48
N LEU A 57 -1.73 19.29 35.64
CA LEU A 57 -0.40 18.99 36.18
C LEU A 57 0.39 18.07 35.23
N TYR A 58 -0.27 17.04 34.68
CA TYR A 58 0.34 16.15 33.71
C TYR A 58 0.82 16.90 32.45
N LEU A 59 -0.01 17.75 31.86
CA LEU A 59 0.35 18.53 30.67
C LEU A 59 1.46 19.56 30.97
N LYS A 60 1.47 20.17 32.17
CA LYS A 60 2.59 21.01 32.63
C LYS A 60 3.89 20.22 32.78
N LEU A 61 3.84 18.98 33.24
CA LEU A 61 5.01 18.10 33.32
C LEU A 61 5.58 17.78 31.93
N LEU A 62 4.72 17.48 30.95
CA LEU A 62 5.14 17.30 29.56
C LEU A 62 5.80 18.57 29.01
N GLN A 63 5.15 19.74 29.17
CA GLN A 63 5.69 21.03 28.73
C GLN A 63 7.08 21.31 29.33
N LYS A 64 7.28 20.99 30.61
CA LYS A 64 8.58 21.14 31.29
C LYS A 64 9.68 20.31 30.64
N GLN A 65 9.38 19.08 30.19
CA GLN A 65 10.38 18.25 29.50
C GLN A 65 10.75 18.83 28.14
N LEU A 66 9.77 19.34 27.38
CA LEU A 66 10.01 20.00 26.10
C LEU A 66 10.89 21.24 26.26
N SER A 67 10.59 22.09 27.25
CA SER A 67 11.40 23.27 27.59
C SER A 67 12.82 22.90 28.06
N SER A 68 13.04 21.67 28.50
CA SER A 68 14.36 21.14 28.86
C SER A 68 15.12 20.54 27.67
N GLY A 69 14.60 20.66 26.45
CA GLY A 69 15.25 20.20 25.22
C GLY A 69 15.01 18.73 24.88
N TYR A 70 14.07 18.05 25.55
CA TYR A 70 13.74 16.66 25.27
C TYR A 70 12.59 16.52 24.27
N TYR A 71 12.57 15.41 23.55
CA TYR A 71 11.44 14.96 22.75
C TYR A 71 10.48 14.16 23.62
N LEU A 72 9.20 14.24 23.31
CA LEU A 72 8.16 13.38 23.87
C LEU A 72 7.55 12.54 22.75
N ALA A 73 7.49 11.22 22.90
CA ALA A 73 6.84 10.35 21.93
C ALA A 73 5.98 9.31 22.65
N GLY A 74 4.78 9.05 22.14
CA GLY A 74 3.80 8.24 22.86
C GLY A 74 2.38 8.43 22.33
N TRP A 75 1.41 8.29 23.23
CA TRP A 75 0.00 8.30 22.88
C TRP A 75 -0.88 8.95 23.96
N ILE A 76 -2.05 9.42 23.54
CA ILE A 76 -3.16 9.91 24.36
C ILE A 76 -4.37 9.07 24.00
N GLY A 77 -5.01 8.45 24.99
CA GLY A 77 -6.22 7.65 24.81
C GLY A 77 -7.46 8.52 24.66
N TYR A 78 -8.50 7.99 24.03
CA TYR A 78 -9.76 8.70 23.78
C TYR A 78 -10.37 9.27 25.07
N GLU A 79 -10.36 8.49 26.16
CA GLU A 79 -10.95 8.85 27.45
C GLU A 79 -10.27 10.06 28.12
N PHE A 80 -9.02 10.38 27.75
CA PHE A 80 -8.37 11.62 28.19
C PHE A 80 -9.22 12.84 27.79
N GLY A 81 -9.85 12.79 26.61
CA GLY A 81 -10.71 13.84 26.09
C GLY A 81 -12.02 14.00 26.87
N CYS A 82 -12.60 12.88 27.32
CA CYS A 82 -13.79 12.91 28.17
C CYS A 82 -13.52 13.65 29.49
N MET A 83 -12.32 13.47 30.04
CA MET A 83 -11.91 14.04 31.33
C MET A 83 -11.45 15.52 31.22
N LEU A 84 -11.16 16.04 30.02
CA LEU A 84 -10.79 17.45 29.82
C LEU A 84 -11.98 18.41 29.97
N GLU A 85 -13.19 17.94 29.72
CA GLU A 85 -14.39 18.76 29.69
C GLU A 85 -15.08 18.74 31.08
N ALA A 86 -15.01 19.85 31.81
CA ALA A 86 -15.41 20.01 33.22
C ALA A 86 -16.93 19.80 33.53
N ARG A 87 -17.72 19.34 32.57
CA ARG A 87 -19.16 19.01 32.73
C ARG A 87 -19.45 17.52 32.77
N TYR A 88 -18.42 16.70 32.91
CA TYR A 88 -18.58 15.29 33.28
C TYR A 88 -18.90 15.23 34.77
N ASP A 89 -20.18 15.03 35.10
CA ASP A 89 -20.57 14.69 36.47
C ASP A 89 -19.88 13.37 36.82
N GLN A 90 -19.03 13.45 37.84
CA GLN A 90 -18.27 12.34 38.39
C GLN A 90 -19.21 11.41 39.15
N ASP A 91 -20.00 10.61 38.43
CA ASP A 91 -20.51 9.36 39.00
C ASP A 91 -19.34 8.36 39.05
N THR A 92 -18.51 8.58 40.08
CA THR A 92 -17.21 7.95 40.39
C THR A 92 -17.37 6.51 40.90
N SER A 93 -18.48 5.86 40.56
CA SER A 93 -18.86 4.55 41.07
C SER A 93 -18.32 3.38 40.24
N SER A 94 -17.56 3.62 39.17
CA SER A 94 -16.96 2.58 38.33
C SER A 94 -15.49 2.81 37.98
N PHE A 95 -14.64 3.14 38.95
CA PHE A 95 -13.20 3.00 38.73
C PHE A 95 -12.89 1.52 38.47
N SER A 96 -12.45 1.19 37.24
CA SER A 96 -11.98 -0.16 36.96
C SER A 96 -10.65 -0.39 37.67
N GLU A 97 -10.52 -1.45 38.46
CA GLU A 97 -9.22 -1.90 38.95
C GLU A 97 -8.58 -2.87 37.93
N PRO A 98 -7.33 -2.63 37.48
CA PRO A 98 -6.46 -1.49 37.75
C PRO A 98 -6.86 -0.22 36.94
N PRO A 99 -6.51 0.99 37.43
CA PRO A 99 -6.93 2.26 36.81
C PRO A 99 -6.46 2.39 35.36
N VAL A 100 -7.36 2.87 34.50
CA VAL A 100 -7.13 3.01 33.06
C VAL A 100 -6.02 4.02 32.79
N ILE A 101 -5.09 3.67 31.89
CA ILE A 101 -4.07 4.61 31.42
C ILE A 101 -4.69 5.53 30.37
N LEU A 102 -4.69 6.83 30.63
CA LEU A 102 -5.25 7.85 29.76
C LEU A 102 -4.22 8.43 28.78
N ALA A 103 -2.94 8.48 29.16
CA ALA A 103 -1.87 8.92 28.27
C ALA A 103 -0.52 8.35 28.72
N ASP A 104 0.39 8.15 27.76
CA ASP A 104 1.71 7.60 28.06
C ASP A 104 2.78 8.08 27.07
N PHE A 105 3.69 8.92 27.56
CA PHE A 105 4.80 9.49 26.79
C PHE A 105 6.16 9.10 27.37
N GLY A 106 7.05 8.63 26.50
CA GLY A 106 8.48 8.53 26.80
C GLY A 106 9.19 9.87 26.59
N VAL A 107 10.15 10.18 27.45
CA VAL A 107 11.03 11.35 27.35
C VAL A 107 12.35 10.91 26.72
N PHE A 108 12.71 11.49 25.57
CA PHE A 108 13.85 11.09 24.76
C PHE A 108 14.78 12.27 24.46
N VAL A 109 16.07 11.98 24.26
CA VAL A 109 17.05 13.03 23.89
C VAL A 109 16.89 13.46 22.44
N LYS A 110 16.94 12.50 21.51
CA LYS A 110 16.79 12.72 20.08
C LYS A 110 16.36 11.41 19.40
N PRO A 111 15.49 11.45 18.37
CA PRO A 111 15.19 10.27 17.57
C PRO A 111 16.31 9.93 16.58
N PHE A 112 16.42 8.64 16.27
CA PHE A 112 16.99 8.20 15.01
C PHE A 112 15.97 8.39 13.89
N LYS A 113 16.43 8.55 12.65
CA LYS A 113 15.65 9.02 11.51
C LYS A 113 16.05 8.26 10.25
N PHE A 114 15.05 8.01 9.41
CA PHE A 114 15.20 7.67 8.01
C PHE A 114 14.54 8.75 7.17
N ASN A 115 15.27 9.33 6.22
CA ASN A 115 14.77 10.34 5.30
C ASN A 115 14.32 9.70 3.98
N HIS A 116 13.03 9.76 3.70
CA HIS A 116 12.43 9.17 2.50
C HIS A 116 12.72 9.96 1.20
N HIS A 117 13.23 11.19 1.30
CA HIS A 117 13.69 11.95 0.13
C HIS A 117 15.10 11.54 -0.29
N THR A 118 16.03 11.48 0.66
CA THR A 118 17.47 11.30 0.39
C THR A 118 17.95 9.87 0.58
N GLY A 119 17.25 9.07 1.38
CA GLY A 119 17.70 7.74 1.81
C GLY A 119 18.63 7.77 3.01
N ASP A 120 18.90 8.96 3.57
CA ASP A 120 19.75 9.11 4.75
C ASP A 120 19.16 8.34 5.92
N ASN A 121 19.95 7.45 6.50
CA ASN A 121 19.55 6.58 7.57
C ASN A 121 20.58 6.66 8.71
N ASN A 122 20.12 6.94 9.92
CA ASN A 122 20.97 6.86 11.11
C ASN A 122 20.44 5.90 12.17
N PHE A 123 19.52 4.98 11.82
CA PHE A 123 19.05 3.95 12.74
C PHE A 123 20.25 3.20 13.35
N PRO A 124 20.17 2.81 14.64
CA PRO A 124 21.29 2.24 15.39
C PRO A 124 21.48 0.75 15.05
N LEU A 125 21.67 0.45 13.77
CA LEU A 125 21.86 -0.88 13.24
C LEU A 125 23.36 -1.20 13.30
N GLN A 126 23.83 -1.76 14.40
CA GLN A 126 25.18 -2.32 14.44
C GLN A 126 25.16 -3.70 13.77
N TYR A 127 26.07 -3.92 12.83
CA TYR A 127 26.40 -5.23 12.28
C TYR A 127 26.87 -6.16 13.41
N GLN A 128 25.94 -6.83 14.08
CA GLN A 128 26.24 -7.96 14.94
C GLN A 128 26.09 -9.22 14.09
N HIS A 129 27.23 -9.71 13.57
CA HIS A 129 27.33 -11.07 13.06
C HIS A 129 26.81 -12.04 14.13
N GLY A 130 25.80 -12.83 13.81
CA GLY A 130 25.35 -13.94 14.65
C GLY A 130 23.99 -13.78 15.33
N PHE A 131 23.03 -13.09 14.71
CA PHE A 131 21.65 -13.27 15.13
C PHE A 131 21.11 -14.64 14.67
N GLY A 132 20.60 -15.41 15.63
CA GLY A 132 19.84 -16.64 15.36
C GLY A 132 18.61 -16.39 14.48
N ALA A 133 18.02 -17.47 13.96
CA ALA A 133 16.87 -17.41 13.06
C ALA A 133 15.81 -16.43 13.58
N PHE A 134 15.49 -15.41 12.77
CA PHE A 134 14.42 -14.47 13.05
C PHE A 134 13.12 -15.25 13.16
N ASP A 135 12.49 -15.22 14.35
CA ASP A 135 11.19 -15.85 14.52
C ASP A 135 10.18 -15.11 13.63
N SER A 136 9.85 -15.77 12.53
CA SER A 136 9.11 -15.20 11.41
C SER A 136 7.65 -15.62 11.42
N GLU A 137 7.28 -16.46 12.36
CA GLU A 137 5.94 -17.02 12.48
C GLU A 137 5.13 -16.26 13.52
N TYR A 138 3.86 -16.07 13.20
CA TYR A 138 2.85 -15.57 14.12
C TYR A 138 1.53 -16.25 13.79
N SER A 139 0.65 -16.35 14.76
CA SER A 139 -0.71 -16.83 14.55
C SER A 139 -1.71 -15.98 15.31
N ILE A 140 -2.89 -15.85 14.71
CA ILE A 140 -4.06 -15.22 15.30
C ILE A 140 -5.16 -16.26 15.31
N SER A 141 -5.86 -16.38 16.43
CA SER A 141 -7.00 -17.28 16.58
C SER A 141 -8.14 -16.59 17.32
N ASN A 142 -9.34 -17.20 17.27
CA ASN A 142 -10.53 -16.72 17.98
C ASN A 142 -10.89 -15.24 17.68
N LEU A 143 -10.68 -14.79 16.43
CA LEU A 143 -11.02 -13.43 16.01
C LEU A 143 -12.53 -13.25 15.97
N LYS A 144 -13.07 -12.38 16.83
CA LYS A 144 -14.51 -12.09 16.89
C LYS A 144 -14.79 -10.67 17.39
N PRO A 145 -15.93 -10.06 17.01
CA PRO A 145 -16.40 -8.84 17.65
C PRO A 145 -16.70 -9.05 19.14
N ASN A 146 -16.61 -7.98 19.94
CA ASN A 146 -16.96 -7.98 21.36
C ASN A 146 -18.48 -7.85 21.61
N MET A 147 -19.29 -7.85 20.55
CA MET A 147 -20.74 -7.75 20.59
C MET A 147 -21.37 -8.50 19.42
N GLU A 148 -22.63 -8.87 19.57
CA GLU A 148 -23.41 -9.52 18.52
C GLU A 148 -24.02 -8.49 17.56
N GLN A 149 -24.34 -8.93 16.33
CA GLN A 149 -24.93 -8.04 15.32
C GLN A 149 -26.24 -7.39 15.80
N ALA A 150 -27.07 -8.13 16.54
CA ALA A 150 -28.34 -7.61 17.05
C ALA A 150 -28.14 -6.44 18.04
N GLU A 151 -27.16 -6.54 18.92
CA GLU A 151 -26.82 -5.49 19.90
C GLU A 151 -26.30 -4.23 19.20
N PHE A 152 -25.50 -4.41 18.14
CA PHE A 152 -25.02 -3.29 17.33
C PHE A 152 -26.18 -2.57 16.62
N VAL A 153 -27.12 -3.33 16.05
CA VAL A 153 -28.29 -2.77 15.37
C VAL A 153 -29.18 -2.01 16.36
N GLU A 154 -29.37 -2.53 17.58
CA GLU A 154 -30.12 -1.84 18.63
C GLU A 154 -29.45 -0.52 19.04
N ALA A 155 -28.13 -0.54 19.28
CA ALA A 155 -27.38 0.67 19.62
C ALA A 155 -27.47 1.73 18.52
N LEU A 156 -27.36 1.33 17.25
CA LEU A 156 -27.56 2.24 16.12
C LEU A 156 -29.00 2.76 16.01
N GLY A 157 -29.99 1.97 16.42
CA GLY A 157 -31.37 2.44 16.58
C GLY A 157 -31.45 3.65 17.53
N LYS A 158 -30.85 3.53 18.72
CA LYS A 158 -30.77 4.62 19.71
C LYS A 158 -29.98 5.84 19.19
N VAL A 159 -28.86 5.61 18.50
CA VAL A 159 -28.12 6.70 17.84
C VAL A 159 -29.02 7.47 16.87
N LYS A 160 -29.84 6.77 16.07
CA LYS A 160 -30.77 7.42 15.13
C LYS A 160 -31.88 8.17 15.83
N GLU A 161 -32.35 7.69 16.98
CA GLU A 161 -33.30 8.43 17.83
C GLU A 161 -32.69 9.73 18.34
N TYR A 162 -31.45 9.71 18.83
CA TYR A 162 -30.72 10.92 19.22
C TYR A 162 -30.54 11.90 18.06
N ILE A 163 -30.22 11.40 16.86
CA ILE A 163 -30.11 12.25 15.66
C ILE A 163 -31.47 12.85 15.29
N ALA A 164 -32.54 12.06 15.32
CA ALA A 164 -33.90 12.53 15.01
C ALA A 164 -34.41 13.56 16.02
N ALA A 165 -34.01 13.44 17.29
CA ALA A 165 -34.31 14.41 18.34
C ALA A 165 -33.51 15.72 18.21
N GLY A 166 -32.46 15.75 17.38
CA GLY A 166 -31.60 16.91 17.20
C GLY A 166 -30.47 17.04 18.22
N ASP A 167 -30.20 15.98 19.01
CA ASP A 167 -29.11 15.98 19.99
C ASP A 167 -27.72 15.95 19.33
N THR A 168 -27.63 15.34 18.15
CA THR A 168 -26.40 15.21 17.37
C THR A 168 -26.73 15.03 15.88
N TYR A 169 -25.79 15.35 15.00
CA TYR A 169 -25.91 15.15 13.55
C TYR A 169 -25.26 13.85 13.08
N GLN A 170 -24.22 13.41 13.79
CA GLN A 170 -23.46 12.22 13.48
C GLN A 170 -22.80 11.66 14.73
N VAL A 171 -22.78 10.34 14.88
CA VAL A 171 -22.06 9.64 15.94
C VAL A 171 -21.13 8.62 15.30
N ASN A 172 -19.84 8.70 15.57
CA ASN A 172 -18.91 7.63 15.22
C ASN A 172 -19.05 6.51 16.26
N TYR A 173 -19.86 5.50 15.97
CA TYR A 173 -20.10 4.36 16.85
C TYR A 173 -19.09 3.25 16.59
N THR A 174 -18.53 2.68 17.65
CA THR A 174 -17.41 1.75 17.57
C THR A 174 -17.63 0.47 18.38
N MET A 175 -16.91 -0.58 17.98
CA MET A 175 -16.83 -1.86 18.66
C MET A 175 -15.40 -2.41 18.55
N LYS A 176 -15.10 -3.51 19.24
CA LYS A 176 -13.76 -4.13 19.22
C LYS A 176 -13.79 -5.49 18.54
N LEU A 177 -12.76 -5.78 17.74
CA LEU A 177 -12.37 -7.14 17.40
C LEU A 177 -11.39 -7.64 18.46
N LEU A 178 -11.69 -8.79 19.04
CA LEU A 178 -10.86 -9.46 20.05
C LEU A 178 -10.27 -10.73 19.44
N PHE A 179 -9.03 -11.05 19.80
CA PHE A 179 -8.35 -12.25 19.31
C PHE A 179 -7.24 -12.72 20.26
N GLU A 180 -6.81 -13.96 20.06
CA GLU A 180 -5.64 -14.54 20.71
C GLU A 180 -4.44 -14.47 19.77
N PHE A 181 -3.27 -14.14 20.31
CA PHE A 181 -2.04 -13.91 19.56
C PHE A 181 -0.88 -14.76 20.09
N GLN A 182 -0.15 -15.40 19.19
CA GLN A 182 1.07 -16.15 19.49
C GLN A 182 2.16 -15.87 18.43
N GLY A 183 3.42 -15.97 18.85
CA GLY A 183 4.59 -15.79 17.98
C GLY A 183 5.11 -14.35 17.92
N SER A 184 5.74 -14.00 16.80
CA SER A 184 6.54 -12.79 16.65
C SER A 184 5.71 -11.55 16.31
N VAL A 185 5.67 -10.57 17.23
CA VAL A 185 5.01 -9.27 17.01
C VAL A 185 5.69 -8.49 15.88
N SER A 186 7.01 -8.62 15.72
CA SER A 186 7.76 -7.99 14.63
C SER A 186 7.37 -8.57 13.27
N ALA A 187 7.22 -9.89 13.15
CA ALA A 187 6.72 -10.53 11.94
C ALA A 187 5.28 -10.10 11.62
N PHE A 188 4.45 -9.99 12.67
CA PHE A 188 3.07 -9.52 12.55
C PHE A 188 2.99 -8.07 12.07
N TYR A 189 3.77 -7.15 12.66
CA TYR A 189 3.87 -5.76 12.21
C TYR A 189 4.31 -5.65 10.75
N ARG A 190 5.35 -6.38 10.34
CA ARG A 190 5.84 -6.41 8.95
C ARG A 190 4.77 -6.89 7.98
N SER A 191 4.04 -7.95 8.33
CA SER A 191 2.94 -8.48 7.50
C SER A 191 1.83 -7.44 7.30
N LEU A 192 1.38 -6.82 8.38
CA LEU A 192 0.34 -5.79 8.35
C LEU A 192 0.80 -4.52 7.63
N ARG A 193 2.04 -4.09 7.81
CA ARG A 193 2.62 -2.95 7.08
C ARG A 193 2.58 -3.16 5.57
N ARG A 194 2.72 -4.40 5.09
CA ARG A 194 2.59 -4.72 3.65
C ARG A 194 1.15 -4.68 3.16
N ASN A 195 0.19 -5.06 4.02
CA ASN A 195 -1.24 -5.02 3.73
C ASN A 195 -1.74 -3.59 3.54
N GLN A 196 -1.14 -2.62 4.25
CA GLN A 196 -1.53 -1.22 4.18
C GLN A 196 -0.36 -0.31 4.50
N SER A 197 0.17 0.37 3.48
CA SER A 197 1.11 1.47 3.70
C SER A 197 0.32 2.71 4.10
N VAL A 198 0.82 3.45 5.08
CA VAL A 198 0.21 4.66 5.60
C VAL A 198 1.23 5.76 5.85
N GLY A 199 0.75 7.01 5.86
CA GLY A 199 1.57 8.15 6.22
C GLY A 199 1.94 8.16 7.71
N TYR A 200 1.04 7.77 8.60
CA TYR A 200 1.20 8.00 10.04
C TYR A 200 1.15 6.71 10.87
N GLY A 201 1.96 5.72 10.49
CA GLY A 201 2.08 4.44 11.20
C GLY A 201 2.86 4.56 12.50
N ALA A 202 2.67 3.59 13.40
CA ALA A 202 3.45 3.50 14.63
C ALA A 202 3.59 2.05 15.13
N TYR A 203 4.74 1.75 15.72
CA TYR A 203 4.95 0.59 16.59
C TYR A 203 5.52 1.09 17.92
N ILE A 204 4.72 1.00 18.98
CA ILE A 204 5.13 1.30 20.35
C ILE A 204 5.23 0.00 21.14
N LYS A 205 6.34 -0.20 21.85
CA LYS A 205 6.50 -1.27 22.82
C LYS A 205 6.75 -0.66 24.19
N ASN A 206 6.02 -1.16 25.18
CA ASN A 206 6.22 -0.88 26.59
C ASN A 206 6.21 -2.19 27.38
N ARG A 207 7.38 -2.76 27.61
CA ARG A 207 7.54 -4.08 28.23
C ARG A 207 6.76 -5.14 27.44
N GLN A 208 5.62 -5.60 27.97
CA GLN A 208 4.77 -6.62 27.37
C GLN A 208 3.58 -6.05 26.58
N GLU A 209 3.42 -4.73 26.56
CA GLU A 209 2.36 -4.05 25.82
C GLU A 209 2.89 -3.59 24.47
N HIS A 210 2.16 -3.92 23.40
CA HIS A 210 2.49 -3.50 22.04
C HIS A 210 1.31 -2.76 21.42
N ILE A 211 1.58 -1.62 20.80
CA ILE A 211 0.60 -0.86 20.02
C ILE A 211 1.12 -0.80 18.59
N LEU A 212 0.36 -1.37 17.66
CA LEU A 212 0.67 -1.41 16.23
C LEU A 212 -0.39 -0.56 15.49
N SER A 213 -0.03 0.64 15.07
CA SER A 213 -0.94 1.56 14.38
C SER A 213 -0.63 1.65 12.89
N PHE A 214 -1.66 1.47 12.07
CA PHE A 214 -1.61 1.64 10.62
C PHE A 214 -2.58 2.75 10.20
N SER A 215 -2.42 3.92 10.84
CA SER A 215 -3.30 5.06 10.63
C SER A 215 -2.89 5.87 9.39
N PRO A 216 -3.82 6.08 8.44
CA PRO A 216 -3.64 7.01 7.34
C PRO A 216 -4.01 8.45 7.70
N GLU A 217 -4.68 8.70 8.84
CA GLU A 217 -5.28 10.00 9.16
C GLU A 217 -4.36 10.87 10.02
N LEU A 218 -4.09 12.09 9.54
CA LEU A 218 -3.41 13.13 10.31
C LEU A 218 -4.43 13.81 11.23
N PHE A 219 -4.23 13.69 12.55
CA PHE A 219 -4.99 14.50 13.50
C PHE A 219 -4.55 15.95 13.43
N PHE A 220 -3.27 16.21 13.74
CA PHE A 220 -2.67 17.51 13.49
C PHE A 220 -1.16 17.42 13.28
N ARG A 221 -0.64 18.35 12.48
CA ARG A 221 0.79 18.68 12.38
C ARG A 221 0.96 20.14 12.79
N LYS A 222 1.87 20.40 13.71
CA LYS A 222 2.28 21.75 14.11
C LYS A 222 3.71 21.98 13.62
N THR A 223 3.91 23.05 12.88
CA THR A 223 5.23 23.56 12.48
C THR A 223 5.50 24.89 13.18
N ALA A 224 6.59 25.58 12.82
CA ALA A 224 6.95 26.89 13.38
C ALA A 224 5.91 28.00 13.10
N ASP A 225 5.07 27.85 12.09
CA ASP A 225 4.20 28.91 11.54
C ASP A 225 2.72 28.51 11.39
N LYS A 226 2.37 27.22 11.48
CA LYS A 226 0.99 26.76 11.26
C LYS A 226 0.67 25.45 11.95
N ILE A 227 -0.63 25.17 12.05
CA ILE A 227 -1.22 23.91 12.47
C ILE A 227 -2.09 23.39 11.32
N ILE A 228 -1.82 22.16 10.88
CA ILE A 228 -2.48 21.52 9.74
C ILE A 228 -3.27 20.34 10.27
N THR A 229 -4.53 20.22 9.86
CA THR A 229 -5.37 19.03 10.10
C THR A 229 -5.84 18.48 8.76
N ARG A 230 -5.95 17.14 8.65
CA ARG A 230 -6.46 16.49 7.42
C ARG A 230 -7.53 15.45 7.75
N PRO A 231 -8.79 15.87 7.94
CA PRO A 231 -9.88 14.92 8.11
C PRO A 231 -10.06 14.05 6.88
N MET A 232 -10.44 12.80 7.11
CA MET A 232 -10.80 11.88 6.05
C MET A 232 -12.20 11.30 6.23
N LYS A 233 -13.07 11.55 5.25
CA LYS A 233 -14.42 10.99 5.17
C LYS A 233 -14.81 10.77 3.72
N GLY A 234 -15.34 9.58 3.45
CA GLY A 234 -15.73 9.08 2.15
C GLY A 234 -14.73 8.09 1.58
N THR A 235 -15.22 6.92 1.20
CA THR A 235 -14.41 5.80 0.73
C THR A 235 -15.05 5.19 -0.51
N ALA A 236 -14.23 4.81 -1.49
CA ALA A 236 -14.69 4.06 -2.66
C ALA A 236 -13.74 2.90 -2.98
N ILE A 237 -14.23 1.94 -3.74
CA ILE A 237 -13.39 0.87 -4.29
C ILE A 237 -12.42 1.44 -5.33
N ARG A 238 -11.25 0.80 -5.46
CA ARG A 238 -10.32 1.13 -6.54
C ARG A 238 -10.86 0.62 -7.88
N GLY A 239 -10.44 1.29 -8.96
CA GLY A 239 -10.63 0.74 -10.31
C GLY A 239 -9.65 -0.39 -10.57
N ASN A 240 -9.95 -1.31 -11.49
CA ASN A 240 -9.04 -2.43 -11.82
C ASN A 240 -7.83 -1.99 -12.66
N ASN A 241 -7.87 -0.77 -13.17
CA ASN A 241 -6.81 -0.13 -13.95
C ASN A 241 -6.86 1.38 -13.73
N LEU A 242 -5.85 2.10 -14.24
CA LEU A 242 -5.77 3.55 -14.06
C LEU A 242 -6.97 4.32 -14.64
N ALA A 243 -7.58 3.85 -15.74
CA ALA A 243 -8.71 4.55 -16.35
C ALA A 243 -9.98 4.41 -15.49
N GLU A 244 -10.30 3.20 -15.03
CA GLU A 244 -11.37 2.96 -14.06
C GLU A 244 -11.11 3.69 -12.74
N GLU A 245 -9.86 3.73 -12.28
CA GLU A 245 -9.49 4.43 -11.05
C GLU A 245 -9.78 5.93 -11.13
N LEU A 246 -9.46 6.58 -12.26
CA LEU A 246 -9.82 7.98 -12.50
C LEU A 246 -11.33 8.22 -12.52
N GLY A 247 -12.09 7.27 -13.08
CA GLY A 247 -13.55 7.28 -13.04
C GLY A 247 -14.10 7.21 -11.61
N ASN A 248 -13.60 6.27 -10.82
CA ASN A 248 -14.01 6.07 -9.42
C ASN A 248 -13.60 7.27 -8.53
N ILE A 249 -12.42 7.85 -8.76
CA ILE A 249 -11.97 9.08 -8.10
C ILE A 249 -12.96 10.22 -8.37
N SER A 250 -13.32 10.42 -9.63
CA SER A 250 -14.25 11.49 -10.02
C SER A 250 -15.64 11.26 -9.44
N ALA A 251 -16.12 10.01 -9.41
CA ALA A 251 -17.39 9.65 -8.80
C ALA A 251 -17.40 9.93 -7.29
N LEU A 252 -16.38 9.50 -6.55
CA LEU A 252 -16.28 9.76 -5.11
C LEU A 252 -16.21 11.26 -4.82
N ARG A 253 -15.41 12.00 -5.57
CA ARG A 253 -15.26 13.45 -5.41
C ARG A 253 -16.58 14.21 -5.59
N CYS A 254 -17.45 13.74 -6.49
CA CYS A 254 -18.71 14.39 -6.80
C CYS A 254 -19.90 13.85 -5.99
N ASP A 255 -19.72 12.78 -5.20
CA ASP A 255 -20.80 12.15 -4.46
C ASP A 255 -21.39 13.08 -3.38
N PRO A 256 -22.69 13.43 -3.46
CA PRO A 256 -23.31 14.39 -2.54
C PRO A 256 -23.28 13.97 -1.07
N LYS A 257 -23.46 12.67 -0.78
CA LYS A 257 -23.47 12.14 0.59
C LYS A 257 -22.08 12.28 1.22
N ASN A 258 -21.06 11.75 0.55
CA ASN A 258 -19.68 11.79 1.05
C ASN A 258 -19.16 13.22 1.21
N ARG A 259 -19.52 14.13 0.29
CA ARG A 259 -19.18 15.56 0.42
C ARG A 259 -19.84 16.19 1.64
N ALA A 260 -21.11 15.92 1.89
CA ALA A 260 -21.82 16.48 3.05
C ALA A 260 -21.18 16.02 4.37
N GLU A 261 -20.88 14.72 4.49
CA GLU A 261 -20.17 14.18 5.66
C GLU A 261 -18.79 14.80 5.83
N ASN A 262 -18.02 14.95 4.75
CA ASN A 262 -16.69 15.54 4.80
C ASN A 262 -16.72 17.01 5.22
N VAL A 263 -17.62 17.83 4.65
CA VAL A 263 -17.78 19.25 5.01
C VAL A 263 -18.09 19.41 6.49
N MET A 264 -18.99 18.59 7.03
CA MET A 264 -19.36 18.65 8.44
C MET A 264 -18.15 18.43 9.36
N ILE A 265 -17.25 17.48 9.02
CA ILE A 265 -16.01 17.26 9.79
C ILE A 265 -15.01 18.41 9.59
N VAL A 266 -14.91 18.95 8.37
CA VAL A 266 -14.07 20.13 8.08
C VAL A 266 -14.50 21.31 8.95
N ASP A 267 -15.80 21.58 9.04
CA ASP A 267 -16.32 22.68 9.87
C ASP A 267 -16.07 22.46 11.36
N LEU A 268 -16.16 21.22 11.84
CA LEU A 268 -15.81 20.88 13.22
C LEU A 268 -14.33 21.16 13.53
N LEU A 269 -13.41 20.76 12.64
CA LEU A 269 -11.98 21.01 12.82
C LEU A 269 -11.60 22.48 12.62
N ARG A 270 -12.30 23.20 11.73
CA ARG A 270 -12.17 24.66 11.62
C ARG A 270 -12.54 25.33 12.93
N ASN A 271 -13.66 24.93 13.55
CA ASN A 271 -14.08 25.46 14.84
C ASN A 271 -13.05 25.15 15.95
N ASP A 272 -12.50 23.94 15.98
CA ASP A 272 -11.45 23.57 16.94
C ASP A 272 -10.18 24.43 16.79
N LEU A 273 -9.72 24.66 15.54
CA LEU A 273 -8.59 25.54 15.25
C LEU A 273 -8.91 27.00 15.57
N SER A 274 -10.13 27.46 15.29
CA SER A 274 -10.56 28.82 15.63
C SER A 274 -10.56 29.01 17.14
N ARG A 275 -11.07 28.04 17.92
CA ARG A 275 -11.01 28.08 19.40
C ARG A 275 -9.57 28.13 19.92
N LEU A 276 -8.65 27.44 19.26
CA LEU A 276 -7.24 27.48 19.62
C LEU A 276 -6.62 28.85 19.38
N LEU A 277 -6.91 29.48 18.25
CA LEU A 277 -6.23 30.70 17.78
C LEU A 277 -7.00 32.01 18.06
N CYS A 278 -8.24 31.97 18.54
CA CYS A 278 -9.13 33.13 18.63
C CYS A 278 -8.62 34.30 19.49
N CYS A 279 -7.71 34.07 20.43
CA CYS A 279 -7.19 35.13 21.30
C CYS A 279 -6.03 35.92 20.66
N GLU A 280 -5.63 35.60 19.44
CA GLU A 280 -4.41 36.12 18.82
C GLU A 280 -4.76 37.01 17.63
N GLU A 281 -4.29 38.26 17.67
CA GLU A 281 -4.35 39.20 16.54
C GLU A 281 -3.58 38.60 15.34
N ASP A 282 -4.05 38.85 14.12
CA ASP A 282 -3.50 38.29 12.86
C ASP A 282 -3.52 36.75 12.74
N SER A 283 -4.36 36.05 13.52
CA SER A 283 -4.62 34.63 13.29
C SER A 283 -5.67 34.39 12.19
N SER A 284 -5.52 33.28 11.46
CA SER A 284 -6.49 32.87 10.44
C SER A 284 -6.69 31.36 10.41
N VAL A 285 -7.90 30.93 10.05
CA VAL A 285 -8.22 29.52 9.81
C VAL A 285 -8.77 29.40 8.40
N THR A 286 -8.06 28.67 7.54
CA THR A 286 -8.38 28.56 6.11
C THR A 286 -8.53 27.10 5.69
N THR A 287 -9.45 26.85 4.77
CA THR A 287 -9.61 25.54 4.13
C THR A 287 -8.84 25.57 2.82
N VAL A 288 -7.71 24.88 2.79
CA VAL A 288 -6.77 24.93 1.66
C VAL A 288 -7.23 24.05 0.52
N SER A 289 -7.79 22.87 0.85
CA SER A 289 -8.32 21.94 -0.14
C SER A 289 -9.54 21.21 0.41
N LEU A 290 -10.47 20.90 -0.48
CA LEU A 290 -11.69 20.16 -0.18
C LEU A 290 -11.87 19.02 -1.17
N PHE A 291 -12.20 17.85 -0.64
CA PHE A 291 -12.57 16.65 -1.41
C PHE A 291 -11.45 16.16 -2.32
N ASP A 292 -10.20 16.27 -1.87
CA ASP A 292 -9.10 15.57 -2.52
C ASP A 292 -9.33 14.07 -2.36
N VAL A 293 -8.99 13.28 -3.37
CA VAL A 293 -9.15 11.83 -3.33
C VAL A 293 -7.79 11.18 -3.47
N GLU A 294 -7.40 10.46 -2.44
CA GLU A 294 -6.14 9.74 -2.33
C GLU A 294 -6.35 8.24 -2.60
N SER A 295 -5.51 7.66 -3.45
CA SER A 295 -5.46 6.21 -3.65
C SER A 295 -4.58 5.53 -2.59
N TYR A 296 -5.17 4.64 -1.80
CA TYR A 296 -4.49 3.67 -0.93
C TYR A 296 -4.38 2.31 -1.64
N GLU A 297 -3.84 1.27 -0.99
CA GLU A 297 -3.67 -0.05 -1.63
C GLU A 297 -5.00 -0.68 -2.05
N SER A 298 -6.01 -0.65 -1.18
CA SER A 298 -7.27 -1.37 -1.35
C SER A 298 -8.49 -0.47 -1.62
N LEU A 299 -8.35 0.85 -1.44
CA LEU A 299 -9.46 1.80 -1.52
C LEU A 299 -9.00 3.19 -1.97
N LEU A 300 -9.98 4.00 -2.36
CA LEU A 300 -9.88 5.44 -2.50
C LEU A 300 -10.43 6.10 -1.24
N GLN A 301 -9.76 7.15 -0.77
CA GLN A 301 -10.15 7.89 0.42
C GLN A 301 -10.24 9.37 0.11
N MET A 302 -11.34 9.99 0.49
CA MET A 302 -11.50 11.44 0.37
C MET A 302 -10.92 12.13 1.62
N THR A 303 -10.13 13.18 1.40
CA THR A 303 -9.46 14.01 2.39
C THR A 303 -9.70 15.49 2.11
N SER A 304 -9.59 16.32 3.14
CA SER A 304 -9.65 17.78 3.06
C SER A 304 -8.57 18.36 3.95
N THR A 305 -8.05 19.56 3.64
CA THR A 305 -6.95 20.17 4.40
C THR A 305 -7.38 21.50 5.01
N VAL A 306 -7.20 21.64 6.32
CA VAL A 306 -7.48 22.88 7.06
C VAL A 306 -6.21 23.36 7.75
N HIS A 307 -5.88 24.64 7.56
CA HIS A 307 -4.75 25.32 8.20
C HIS A 307 -5.26 26.30 9.25
N GLY A 308 -4.60 26.31 10.40
CA GLY A 308 -4.60 27.43 11.34
C GLY A 308 -3.23 28.10 11.29
N GLU A 309 -3.20 29.39 10.97
CA GLU A 309 -2.00 30.20 10.85
C GLU A 309 -2.04 31.33 11.88
N ALA A 310 -0.90 31.64 12.50
CA ALA A 310 -0.73 32.76 13.41
C ALA A 310 0.75 33.19 13.41
N PRO A 311 1.11 34.35 14.00
CA PRO A 311 2.51 34.77 14.10
C PRO A 311 3.42 33.66 14.67
N LYS A 312 4.64 33.54 14.14
CA LYS A 312 5.56 32.43 14.48
C LYS A 312 5.82 32.31 15.99
N ASP A 313 5.93 33.44 16.68
CA ASP A 313 6.16 33.47 18.12
C ASP A 313 4.96 32.93 18.91
N VAL A 314 3.74 33.15 18.42
CA VAL A 314 2.51 32.60 18.99
C VAL A 314 2.48 31.10 18.80
N ILE A 315 2.60 30.60 17.56
CA ILE A 315 2.55 29.17 17.27
C ILE A 315 3.66 28.42 18.03
N LYS A 316 4.89 28.95 18.04
CA LYS A 316 6.01 28.32 18.73
C LYS A 316 5.79 28.21 20.24
N ASN A 317 5.19 29.22 20.86
CA ASN A 317 4.97 29.27 22.31
C ASN A 317 3.59 28.79 22.77
N LEU A 318 2.78 28.21 21.87
CA LEU A 318 1.49 27.61 22.23
C LEU A 318 1.67 26.59 23.36
N SER A 319 1.02 26.85 24.50
CA SER A 319 1.04 25.91 25.62
C SER A 319 0.42 24.58 25.22
N LEU A 320 1.04 23.49 25.66
CA LEU A 320 0.50 22.15 25.43
C LEU A 320 -0.91 21.98 25.99
N CYS A 321 -1.22 22.59 27.15
CA CYS A 321 -2.56 22.58 27.73
C CYS A 321 -3.61 23.13 26.77
N ARG A 322 -3.40 24.36 26.27
CA ARG A 322 -4.32 25.03 25.33
C ARG A 322 -4.47 24.26 24.02
N LEU A 323 -3.37 23.69 23.50
CA LEU A 323 -3.38 22.88 22.29
C LEU A 323 -4.26 21.64 22.44
N ILE A 324 -4.03 20.86 23.51
CA ILE A 324 -4.75 19.61 23.75
C ILE A 324 -6.22 19.87 24.10
N GLN A 325 -6.52 20.85 24.97
CA GLN A 325 -7.89 21.22 25.32
C GLN A 325 -8.71 21.71 24.12
N SER A 326 -8.07 22.40 23.18
CA SER A 326 -8.77 22.95 22.01
C SER A 326 -9.04 21.89 20.93
N LEU A 327 -8.09 20.98 20.69
CA LEU A 327 -8.18 20.05 19.56
C LEU A 327 -8.71 18.66 19.95
N PHE A 328 -8.44 18.17 21.15
CA PHE A 328 -8.66 16.77 21.53
C PHE A 328 -10.03 16.53 22.20
N PRO A 329 -10.72 15.41 21.93
CA PRO A 329 -10.40 14.40 20.91
C PRO A 329 -10.74 14.89 19.49
N CYS A 330 -10.21 14.19 18.49
CA CYS A 330 -10.42 14.57 17.09
C CYS A 330 -11.91 14.51 16.71
N GLY A 331 -12.38 15.54 15.98
CA GLY A 331 -13.77 15.63 15.55
C GLY A 331 -14.23 14.49 14.63
N SER A 332 -13.34 13.93 13.81
CA SER A 332 -13.68 12.90 12.81
C SER A 332 -14.09 11.56 13.42
N ILE A 333 -13.67 11.29 14.66
CA ILE A 333 -13.92 10.03 15.40
C ILE A 333 -14.90 10.18 16.57
N THR A 334 -15.45 11.37 16.74
CA THR A 334 -16.55 11.65 17.68
C THR A 334 -17.83 11.89 16.89
N GLY A 335 -18.05 13.13 16.48
CA GLY A 335 -19.25 13.62 15.81
C GLY A 335 -19.58 15.05 16.25
N ALA A 336 -20.73 15.56 15.82
CA ALA A 336 -21.10 16.95 15.99
C ALA A 336 -22.53 17.08 16.53
N PRO A 337 -22.79 17.84 17.60
CA PRO A 337 -21.83 18.54 18.47
C PRO A 337 -20.94 17.60 19.30
N LYS A 338 -19.65 17.94 19.46
CA LYS A 338 -18.62 17.06 20.04
C LYS A 338 -18.97 16.52 21.43
N ILE A 339 -19.26 17.42 22.38
CA ILE A 339 -19.50 17.06 23.79
C ILE A 339 -20.71 16.14 23.94
N ARG A 340 -21.86 16.52 23.35
CA ARG A 340 -23.09 15.70 23.42
C ARG A 340 -22.89 14.34 22.77
N THR A 341 -22.16 14.30 21.65
CA THR A 341 -21.86 13.03 20.96
C THR A 341 -20.96 12.12 21.80
N MET A 342 -19.99 12.66 22.53
CA MET A 342 -19.14 11.88 23.44
C MET A 342 -19.93 11.25 24.59
N GLN A 343 -20.93 11.95 25.13
CA GLN A 343 -21.84 11.40 26.15
C GLN A 343 -22.66 10.22 25.60
N ILE A 344 -23.21 10.37 24.38
CA ILE A 344 -23.96 9.31 23.69
C ILE A 344 -23.05 8.09 23.42
N ILE A 345 -21.80 8.33 23.03
CA ILE A 345 -20.79 7.28 22.83
C ILE A 345 -20.57 6.49 24.13
N GLN A 346 -20.38 7.19 25.25
CA GLN A 346 -20.16 6.52 26.54
C GLN A 346 -21.38 5.70 26.99
N GLU A 347 -22.59 6.21 26.72
CA GLU A 347 -23.84 5.51 27.06
C GLU A 347 -24.02 4.23 26.25
N LEU A 348 -23.66 4.25 24.96
CA LEU A 348 -24.03 3.19 24.02
C LEU A 348 -22.91 2.19 23.70
N GLU A 349 -21.64 2.53 23.92
CA GLU A 349 -20.51 1.62 23.65
C GLU A 349 -20.25 0.67 24.83
N LYS A 350 -19.94 -0.60 24.55
CA LYS A 350 -19.71 -1.64 25.57
C LYS A 350 -18.43 -1.48 26.39
N GLY A 351 -17.54 -0.56 26.04
CA GLY A 351 -16.30 -0.36 26.77
C GLY A 351 -15.44 0.77 26.21
N ALA A 352 -14.43 1.15 27.00
CA ALA A 352 -13.47 2.20 26.65
C ALA A 352 -12.74 1.89 25.33
N ARG A 353 -12.53 2.94 24.53
CA ARG A 353 -11.79 2.89 23.27
C ARG A 353 -10.29 2.82 23.51
N GLY A 354 -9.79 3.44 24.58
CA GLY A 354 -8.38 3.45 24.94
C GLY A 354 -7.54 4.15 23.88
N VAL A 355 -6.46 3.50 23.41
CA VAL A 355 -5.60 4.07 22.37
C VAL A 355 -6.37 4.31 21.08
N TYR A 356 -7.33 3.44 20.72
CA TYR A 356 -8.11 3.56 19.49
C TYR A 356 -8.91 4.88 19.49
N THR A 357 -8.87 5.62 18.37
CA THR A 357 -9.46 6.96 18.22
C THR A 357 -8.93 8.05 19.18
N GLY A 358 -7.83 7.78 19.88
CA GLY A 358 -7.07 8.79 20.63
C GLY A 358 -6.12 9.60 19.74
N ALA A 359 -4.85 9.66 20.12
CA ALA A 359 -3.77 10.26 19.32
C ALA A 359 -2.43 9.55 19.56
N ILE A 360 -1.69 9.23 18.50
CA ILE A 360 -0.30 8.71 18.59
C ILE A 360 0.63 9.65 17.84
N GLY A 361 1.77 9.99 18.43
CA GLY A 361 2.68 10.95 17.83
C GLY A 361 3.85 11.38 18.70
N TYR A 362 4.40 12.54 18.37
CA TYR A 362 5.48 13.16 19.12
C TYR A 362 5.36 14.68 19.22
N PHE A 363 5.98 15.22 20.26
CA PHE A 363 6.33 16.63 20.42
C PHE A 363 7.85 16.77 20.42
N ALA A 364 8.37 17.74 19.66
CA ALA A 364 9.77 18.09 19.60
C ALA A 364 10.06 19.39 20.38
N PRO A 365 11.27 19.54 20.93
CA PRO A 365 11.65 20.71 21.73
C PRO A 365 11.75 22.01 20.92
N ASP A 366 11.83 21.93 19.59
CA ASP A 366 11.77 23.08 18.68
C ASP A 366 10.34 23.61 18.45
N GLY A 367 9.33 22.88 18.93
CA GLY A 367 7.93 23.22 18.84
C GLY A 367 7.16 22.41 17.79
N ASP A 368 7.83 21.58 16.99
CA ASP A 368 7.17 20.73 16.01
C ASP A 368 6.40 19.59 16.70
N ALA A 369 5.26 19.23 16.13
CA ALA A 369 4.47 18.10 16.62
C ALA A 369 3.70 17.44 15.49
N VAL A 370 3.57 16.12 15.54
CA VAL A 370 2.76 15.35 14.59
C VAL A 370 2.02 14.27 15.34
N PHE A 371 0.70 14.25 15.22
CA PHE A 371 -0.18 13.25 15.80
C PHE A 371 -1.14 12.69 14.76
N ASN A 372 -1.33 11.38 14.76
CA ASN A 372 -2.33 10.70 13.97
C ASN A 372 -3.65 10.55 14.75
N VAL A 373 -4.69 10.10 14.06
CA VAL A 373 -5.85 9.48 14.69
C VAL A 373 -5.65 7.96 14.64
N PRO A 374 -5.42 7.25 15.75
CA PRO A 374 -5.12 5.82 15.77
C PRO A 374 -6.37 4.99 15.41
N ILE A 375 -6.57 4.86 14.11
CA ILE A 375 -7.47 3.92 13.45
C ILE A 375 -6.66 2.81 12.81
N ARG A 376 -7.26 1.62 12.69
CA ARG A 376 -6.54 0.39 12.31
C ARG A 376 -5.32 0.16 13.21
N THR A 377 -5.59 0.28 14.51
CA THR A 377 -4.61 0.17 15.58
C THR A 377 -4.90 -1.06 16.41
N ILE A 378 -3.88 -1.88 16.61
CA ILE A 378 -3.93 -3.11 17.38
C ILE A 378 -3.20 -2.89 18.70
N CYS A 379 -3.83 -3.26 19.80
CA CYS A 379 -3.21 -3.32 21.12
C CYS A 379 -3.03 -4.78 21.51
N LEU A 380 -1.80 -5.20 21.82
CA LEU A 380 -1.47 -6.55 22.30
C LEU A 380 -0.99 -6.48 23.75
N ARG A 381 -1.52 -7.38 24.59
CA ARG A 381 -1.11 -7.55 25.99
C ARG A 381 -1.27 -9.01 26.40
N GLY A 382 -0.20 -9.64 26.85
CA GLY A 382 -0.24 -10.99 27.44
C GLY A 382 -0.88 -12.06 26.54
N GLY A 383 -0.56 -12.07 25.24
CA GLY A 383 -1.11 -13.04 24.27
C GLY A 383 -2.55 -12.77 23.83
N ARG A 384 -3.16 -11.66 24.28
CA ARG A 384 -4.46 -11.18 23.80
C ARG A 384 -4.27 -9.93 22.96
N GLY A 385 -5.10 -9.80 21.94
CA GLY A 385 -5.13 -8.63 21.07
C GLY A 385 -6.51 -8.05 20.92
N GLU A 386 -6.56 -6.74 20.76
CA GLU A 386 -7.77 -6.01 20.40
C GLU A 386 -7.50 -4.98 19.29
N MET A 387 -8.52 -4.75 18.46
CA MET A 387 -8.52 -3.70 17.43
C MET A 387 -9.89 -3.04 17.39
N GLY A 388 -9.93 -1.71 17.46
CA GLY A 388 -11.16 -0.96 17.29
C GLY A 388 -11.60 -0.87 15.83
N ILE A 389 -12.92 -1.00 15.61
CA ILE A 389 -13.58 -0.80 14.33
C ILE A 389 -14.87 0.00 14.54
N GLY A 390 -15.33 0.71 13.53
CA GLY A 390 -16.55 1.51 13.65
C GLY A 390 -16.94 2.25 12.39
N ALA A 391 -18.02 3.03 12.52
CA ALA A 391 -18.63 3.77 11.43
C ALA A 391 -19.22 5.10 11.92
N GLY A 392 -19.22 6.08 11.01
CA GLY A 392 -19.89 7.36 11.23
C GLY A 392 -21.36 7.22 10.88
N ILE A 393 -22.21 7.20 11.90
CA ILE A 393 -23.65 7.01 11.76
C ILE A 393 -24.32 8.35 11.55
N THR A 394 -25.06 8.48 10.46
CA THR A 394 -25.92 9.63 10.15
C THR A 394 -27.38 9.19 10.12
N HIS A 395 -28.31 10.14 9.96
CA HIS A 395 -29.75 9.83 9.84
C HIS A 395 -30.04 8.79 8.72
N GLY A 396 -29.30 8.88 7.61
CA GLY A 396 -29.45 8.00 6.45
C GLY A 396 -28.77 6.64 6.57
N SER A 397 -28.03 6.36 7.64
CA SER A 397 -27.31 5.10 7.82
C SER A 397 -28.26 3.91 8.00
N ASN A 398 -27.89 2.77 7.39
CA ASN A 398 -28.56 1.48 7.55
C ASN A 398 -27.76 0.60 8.52
N PRO A 399 -28.31 0.22 9.69
CA PRO A 399 -27.55 -0.51 10.71
C PRO A 399 -26.91 -1.83 10.25
N HIS A 400 -27.55 -2.57 9.35
CA HIS A 400 -26.99 -3.82 8.85
C HIS A 400 -25.85 -3.60 7.84
N GLU A 401 -25.91 -2.53 7.06
CA GLU A 401 -24.82 -2.16 6.14
C GLU A 401 -23.60 -1.65 6.93
N GLU A 402 -23.83 -0.81 7.95
CA GLU A 402 -22.77 -0.27 8.82
C GLU A 402 -22.05 -1.39 9.60
N TRP A 403 -22.78 -2.43 10.03
CA TRP A 403 -22.18 -3.63 10.62
C TRP A 403 -21.23 -4.32 9.63
N ARG A 404 -21.69 -4.55 8.39
CA ARG A 404 -20.87 -5.19 7.35
C ARG A 404 -19.65 -4.35 6.99
N GLU A 405 -19.81 -3.02 6.92
CA GLU A 405 -18.71 -2.08 6.66
C GLU A 405 -17.68 -2.10 7.79
N SER A 406 -18.13 -2.09 9.05
CA SER A 406 -17.26 -2.15 10.22
C SER A 406 -16.42 -3.43 10.25
N LEU A 407 -17.03 -4.58 9.91
CA LEU A 407 -16.30 -5.85 9.76
C LEU A 407 -15.34 -5.84 8.56
N LEU A 408 -15.71 -5.19 7.45
CA LEU A 408 -14.86 -5.05 6.27
C LEU A 408 -13.57 -4.29 6.60
N LYS A 409 -13.67 -3.22 7.41
CA LYS A 409 -12.51 -2.47 7.94
C LYS A 409 -11.56 -3.36 8.76
N GLY A 410 -12.07 -4.41 9.39
CA GLY A 410 -11.30 -5.42 10.12
C GLY A 410 -10.53 -6.42 9.25
N ARG A 411 -10.85 -6.56 7.95
CA ARG A 411 -10.18 -7.54 7.06
C ARG A 411 -8.69 -7.30 6.88
N PHE A 412 -8.22 -6.08 7.15
CA PHE A 412 -6.80 -5.73 7.17
C PHE A 412 -5.95 -6.70 8.01
N MET A 413 -6.52 -7.27 9.09
CA MET A 413 -5.85 -8.24 9.96
C MET A 413 -5.75 -9.66 9.40
N THR A 414 -6.69 -10.07 8.56
CA THR A 414 -6.86 -11.48 8.14
C THR A 414 -6.53 -11.73 6.69
N HIS A 415 -6.62 -10.71 5.85
CA HIS A 415 -6.36 -10.82 4.41
C HIS A 415 -4.95 -10.31 4.11
N CYS A 416 -3.97 -11.19 4.21
CA CYS A 416 -2.63 -10.91 3.73
C CYS A 416 -2.69 -10.57 2.24
N GLN A 417 -2.25 -9.36 1.89
CA GLN A 417 -2.07 -8.99 0.50
C GLN A 417 -1.05 -9.97 -0.11
N PRO A 418 -1.34 -10.52 -1.30
CA PRO A 418 -0.46 -11.48 -1.91
C PRO A 418 0.90 -10.85 -2.21
N ASN A 419 1.98 -11.56 -1.89
CA ASN A 419 3.32 -11.11 -2.25
C ASN A 419 3.53 -11.32 -3.75
N PHE A 420 3.83 -10.24 -4.48
CA PHE A 420 4.15 -10.30 -5.91
C PHE A 420 5.13 -9.20 -6.30
N ASN A 421 5.77 -9.40 -7.44
CA ASN A 421 6.71 -8.46 -8.04
C ASN A 421 6.16 -7.95 -9.37
N LEU A 422 6.59 -6.76 -9.76
CA LEU A 422 6.45 -6.30 -11.14
C LEU A 422 7.66 -6.79 -11.93
N PHE A 423 7.48 -7.07 -13.21
CA PHE A 423 8.62 -7.48 -14.02
C PHE A 423 8.49 -7.05 -15.46
N GLU A 424 9.65 -6.94 -16.12
CA GLU A 424 9.75 -6.73 -17.55
C GLU A 424 10.62 -7.78 -18.21
N THR A 425 10.36 -8.02 -19.49
CA THR A 425 11.19 -8.91 -20.30
C THR A 425 11.46 -8.21 -21.61
N ILE A 426 12.69 -7.76 -21.76
CA ILE A 426 13.15 -6.79 -22.76
C ILE A 426 14.16 -7.49 -23.65
N LEU A 427 14.10 -7.23 -24.94
CA LEU A 427 15.12 -7.66 -25.88
C LEU A 427 16.25 -6.64 -25.87
N TRP A 428 17.48 -7.10 -25.67
CA TRP A 428 18.68 -6.32 -25.91
C TRP A 428 19.38 -6.87 -27.16
N ARG A 429 19.91 -5.97 -27.99
CA ARG A 429 20.70 -6.30 -29.16
C ARG A 429 21.99 -5.51 -29.18
N GLU A 430 23.06 -6.18 -29.58
CA GLU A 430 24.33 -5.52 -29.83
C GLU A 430 24.15 -4.40 -30.87
N GLY A 431 24.76 -3.23 -30.61
CA GLY A 431 24.69 -2.05 -31.48
C GLY A 431 23.38 -1.25 -31.45
N SER A 432 22.25 -1.83 -31.05
CA SER A 432 20.94 -1.13 -30.97
C SER A 432 20.34 -1.03 -29.57
N GLY A 433 20.93 -1.70 -28.58
CA GLY A 433 20.54 -1.59 -27.17
C GLY A 433 19.22 -2.29 -26.85
N PHE A 434 18.51 -1.76 -25.85
CA PHE A 434 17.24 -2.29 -25.39
C PHE A 434 16.10 -1.87 -26.32
N TYR A 435 15.42 -2.86 -26.92
CA TYR A 435 14.30 -2.63 -27.82
C TYR A 435 13.04 -2.21 -27.04
N LEU A 436 12.42 -1.09 -27.44
CA LEU A 436 11.24 -0.48 -26.83
C LEU A 436 11.40 -0.20 -25.32
N LEU A 437 12.60 0.27 -24.92
CA LEU A 437 12.93 0.49 -23.51
C LEU A 437 11.97 1.47 -22.84
N ASP A 438 11.69 2.60 -23.49
CA ASP A 438 10.83 3.65 -22.93
C ASP A 438 9.40 3.13 -22.66
N GLU A 439 8.86 2.33 -23.57
CA GLU A 439 7.54 1.71 -23.44
C GLU A 439 7.51 0.67 -22.31
N HIS A 440 8.59 -0.12 -22.19
CA HIS A 440 8.76 -1.07 -21.09
C HIS A 440 8.85 -0.36 -19.73
N LEU A 441 9.65 0.71 -19.62
CA LEU A 441 9.79 1.50 -18.39
C LEU A 441 8.50 2.24 -18.05
N LEU A 442 7.78 2.76 -19.05
CA LEU A 442 6.49 3.39 -18.86
C LEU A 442 5.46 2.39 -18.32
N ARG A 443 5.38 1.17 -18.88
CA ARG A 443 4.48 0.13 -18.38
C ARG A 443 4.83 -0.28 -16.95
N LEU A 444 6.12 -0.48 -16.65
CA LEU A 444 6.59 -0.79 -15.31
C LEU A 444 6.21 0.32 -14.33
N LYS A 445 6.41 1.60 -14.71
CA LYS A 445 6.05 2.77 -13.90
C LYS A 445 4.54 2.86 -13.65
N ARG A 446 3.69 2.58 -14.65
CA ARG A 446 2.23 2.51 -14.49
C ARG A 446 1.84 1.46 -13.44
N GLY A 447 2.43 0.26 -13.50
CA GLY A 447 2.22 -0.78 -12.50
C GLY A 447 2.72 -0.37 -11.12
N ALA A 448 3.90 0.24 -11.05
CA ALA A 448 4.49 0.69 -9.79
C ALA A 448 3.65 1.78 -9.12
N THR A 449 3.11 2.72 -9.91
CA THR A 449 2.20 3.76 -9.41
C THR A 449 0.89 3.15 -8.90
N TYR A 450 0.27 2.25 -9.67
CA TYR A 450 -1.00 1.63 -9.29
C TYR A 450 -0.88 0.77 -8.02
N PHE A 451 0.16 -0.04 -7.90
CA PHE A 451 0.37 -0.93 -6.73
C PHE A 451 1.22 -0.31 -5.62
N LYS A 452 1.59 0.98 -5.75
CA LYS A 452 2.40 1.71 -4.77
C LYS A 452 3.78 1.08 -4.52
N PHE A 453 4.43 0.58 -5.57
CA PHE A 453 5.82 0.14 -5.53
C PHE A 453 6.74 1.37 -5.53
N SER A 454 7.84 1.29 -4.78
CA SER A 454 8.92 2.27 -4.91
C SER A 454 9.64 2.06 -6.24
N ILE A 455 9.88 3.12 -7.00
CA ILE A 455 10.61 3.05 -8.27
C ILE A 455 11.41 4.33 -8.49
N ASP A 456 12.69 4.17 -8.85
CA ASP A 456 13.54 5.22 -9.40
C ASP A 456 13.94 4.80 -10.81
N VAL A 457 13.38 5.48 -11.81
CA VAL A 457 13.58 5.14 -13.22
C VAL A 457 15.02 5.42 -13.65
N ARG A 458 15.67 6.44 -13.11
CA ARG A 458 17.04 6.81 -13.50
C ARG A 458 18.05 5.78 -13.00
N GLU A 459 17.89 5.34 -11.75
CA GLU A 459 18.70 4.26 -11.19
C GLU A 459 18.46 2.94 -11.93
N LEU A 460 17.22 2.70 -12.36
CA LEU A 460 16.85 1.52 -13.14
C LEU A 460 17.55 1.48 -14.51
N GLU A 461 17.53 2.61 -15.23
CA GLU A 461 18.22 2.80 -16.52
C GLU A 461 19.73 2.55 -16.35
N LYS A 462 20.34 3.19 -15.35
CA LYS A 462 21.76 3.01 -15.04
C LYS A 462 22.12 1.54 -14.80
N ARG A 463 21.33 0.80 -14.01
CA ARG A 463 21.56 -0.63 -13.76
C ARG A 463 21.40 -1.48 -15.02
N LEU A 464 20.50 -1.12 -15.91
CA LEU A 464 20.34 -1.79 -17.20
C LEU A 464 21.56 -1.56 -18.10
N GLU A 465 22.09 -0.34 -18.12
CA GLU A 465 23.32 0.01 -18.86
C GLU A 465 24.55 -0.71 -18.31
N GLU A 466 24.75 -0.70 -16.99
CA GLU A 466 25.82 -1.45 -16.30
C GLU A 466 25.73 -2.94 -16.63
N ARG A 467 24.51 -3.49 -16.63
CA ARG A 467 24.30 -4.90 -17.00
C ARG A 467 24.58 -5.14 -18.48
N ALA A 468 24.21 -4.22 -19.36
CA ALA A 468 24.47 -4.34 -20.80
C ALA A 468 25.97 -4.35 -21.12
N ALA A 469 26.78 -3.59 -20.39
CA ALA A 469 28.25 -3.62 -20.54
C ALA A 469 28.82 -5.03 -20.32
N SER A 470 28.30 -5.77 -19.33
CA SER A 470 28.71 -7.16 -19.07
C SER A 470 28.38 -8.14 -20.21
N PHE A 471 27.43 -7.81 -21.09
CA PHE A 471 27.11 -8.66 -22.25
C PHE A 471 28.20 -8.60 -23.31
N LEU A 472 28.89 -7.47 -23.42
CA LEU A 472 29.97 -7.23 -24.39
C LEU A 472 31.31 -7.82 -23.89
N GLU A 473 31.54 -7.86 -22.57
CA GLU A 473 32.77 -8.39 -21.98
C GLU A 473 32.87 -9.93 -22.00
N ALA A 474 31.73 -10.64 -22.08
CA ALA A 474 31.68 -12.10 -22.13
C ALA A 474 32.31 -12.70 -23.41
N ASP A 475 32.72 -11.86 -24.37
CA ASP A 475 33.42 -12.27 -25.59
C ASP A 475 34.96 -12.33 -25.46
N PHE A 476 35.56 -11.72 -24.44
CA PHE A 476 37.03 -11.67 -24.31
C PHE A 476 37.67 -12.89 -23.63
N CYS A 477 36.91 -13.72 -22.90
CA CYS A 477 37.47 -14.84 -22.13
C CYS A 477 37.58 -16.18 -22.89
N GLN A 478 37.26 -16.26 -24.19
CA GLN A 478 37.39 -17.50 -24.97
C GLN A 478 38.61 -17.57 -25.90
N SER A 479 39.48 -16.56 -25.92
CA SER A 479 40.75 -16.60 -26.64
C SER A 479 41.94 -16.65 -25.69
N GLY A 480 42.09 -17.75 -24.94
CA GLY A 480 43.37 -18.04 -24.30
C GLY A 480 43.32 -18.90 -23.05
N VAL A 481 43.11 -20.22 -23.18
CA VAL A 481 43.69 -21.18 -22.23
C VAL A 481 44.11 -22.45 -22.98
N ARG A 482 45.42 -22.70 -23.00
CA ARG A 482 46.04 -23.98 -23.35
C ARG A 482 45.55 -25.06 -22.38
N SER A 483 45.16 -26.18 -22.96
CA SER A 483 44.95 -27.48 -22.33
C SER A 483 45.91 -27.77 -21.17
N GLN A 484 45.37 -28.02 -19.98
CA GLN A 484 45.91 -29.03 -19.06
C GLN A 484 44.75 -29.69 -18.30
N LYS A 485 44.63 -31.01 -18.51
CA LYS A 485 43.78 -31.94 -17.75
C LYS A 485 44.25 -32.00 -16.30
N ASN A 486 43.32 -32.13 -15.35
CA ASN A 486 43.37 -33.23 -14.38
C ASN A 486 42.07 -33.35 -13.56
N ASP A 487 41.77 -34.60 -13.27
CA ASP A 487 40.58 -35.15 -12.63
C ASP A 487 40.49 -34.88 -11.12
N ALA A 488 39.26 -34.75 -10.60
CA ALA A 488 38.72 -35.58 -9.49
C ALA A 488 37.40 -34.98 -8.93
N ALA A 489 36.34 -35.79 -8.96
CA ALA A 489 35.08 -35.66 -8.19
C ALA A 489 35.21 -36.49 -6.86
N PRO A 490 34.23 -36.61 -5.92
CA PRO A 490 32.78 -36.40 -6.12
C PRO A 490 31.88 -35.95 -4.90
N THR A 491 30.57 -35.83 -5.21
CA THR A 491 29.33 -36.05 -4.38
C THR A 491 28.88 -35.01 -3.34
N THR A 492 27.62 -34.54 -3.23
CA THR A 492 26.29 -35.17 -3.42
C THR A 492 25.12 -34.19 -3.74
N ASN A 493 24.18 -34.68 -4.56
CA ASN A 493 22.70 -34.51 -4.62
C ASN A 493 22.00 -33.15 -4.88
N LYS A 494 21.70 -32.89 -6.16
CA LYS A 494 20.51 -32.15 -6.67
C LYS A 494 19.90 -32.93 -7.85
N LEU A 495 18.65 -33.37 -7.69
CA LEU A 495 17.76 -33.87 -8.76
C LEU A 495 17.16 -32.66 -9.51
N ASP A 496 16.88 -32.63 -10.81
CA ASP A 496 17.34 -33.35 -11.98
C ASP A 496 16.96 -32.42 -13.16
N ILE A 497 17.95 -32.00 -13.94
CA ILE A 497 17.79 -31.26 -15.19
C ILE A 497 17.89 -32.29 -16.31
N VAL A 498 16.84 -32.43 -17.12
CA VAL A 498 16.88 -33.25 -18.33
C VAL A 498 17.79 -32.56 -19.36
N PRO A 499 18.83 -33.22 -19.90
CA PRO A 499 19.76 -32.59 -20.83
C PRO A 499 19.23 -32.65 -22.28
N GLU A 500 19.10 -31.49 -22.89
CA GLU A 500 18.80 -31.34 -24.32
C GLU A 500 20.14 -31.32 -25.09
N GLN A 501 20.47 -32.43 -25.75
CA GLN A 501 21.49 -32.46 -26.80
C GLN A 501 20.90 -33.09 -28.06
N LEU A 502 20.64 -32.26 -29.08
CA LEU A 502 20.85 -32.65 -30.47
C LEU A 502 20.99 -31.39 -31.36
N LEU A 503 22.25 -31.10 -31.71
CA LEU A 503 22.75 -30.50 -32.96
C LEU A 503 21.89 -29.42 -33.66
N CYS A 504 22.23 -28.16 -33.41
CA CYS A 504 22.39 -27.12 -34.44
C CYS A 504 23.25 -25.97 -33.85
N SER A 505 24.05 -25.34 -34.70
CA SER A 505 25.08 -24.31 -34.45
C SER A 505 24.75 -23.29 -33.34
N PRO A 506 25.74 -22.79 -32.57
CA PRO A 506 25.47 -21.77 -31.55
C PRO A 506 24.91 -20.50 -32.23
N PRO A 507 23.79 -19.92 -31.74
CA PRO A 507 23.30 -18.65 -32.27
C PRO A 507 24.33 -17.57 -31.95
N ALA A 508 24.54 -16.65 -32.88
CA ALA A 508 25.38 -15.47 -32.68
C ALA A 508 24.99 -14.76 -31.38
N LYS A 509 25.98 -14.45 -30.53
CA LYS A 509 25.83 -13.83 -29.20
C LYS A 509 25.26 -12.39 -29.22
N SER A 510 24.64 -11.95 -30.31
CA SER A 510 24.24 -10.56 -30.55
C SER A 510 22.90 -10.16 -29.91
N CYS A 511 22.16 -11.09 -29.29
CA CYS A 511 20.83 -10.84 -28.72
C CYS A 511 20.64 -11.48 -27.34
N MET A 512 20.10 -10.69 -26.40
CA MET A 512 19.84 -11.11 -25.02
C MET A 512 18.38 -10.86 -24.65
N ARG A 513 17.73 -11.83 -24.01
CA ARG A 513 16.45 -11.66 -23.32
C ARG A 513 16.75 -11.26 -21.87
N VAL A 514 16.50 -10.00 -21.56
CA VAL A 514 16.76 -9.41 -20.26
C VAL A 514 15.47 -9.38 -19.43
N ARG A 515 15.49 -10.11 -18.31
CA ARG A 515 14.43 -10.15 -17.31
C ARG A 515 14.75 -9.17 -16.19
N LEU A 516 13.93 -8.14 -16.06
CA LEU A 516 13.97 -7.16 -14.98
C LEU A 516 12.86 -7.51 -13.98
N VAL A 517 13.14 -7.55 -12.69
CA VAL A 517 12.15 -7.75 -11.63
C VAL A 517 12.27 -6.63 -10.60
N LEU A 518 11.15 -5.99 -10.30
CA LEU A 518 10.99 -4.92 -9.32
C LEU A 518 10.15 -5.43 -8.15
N GLU A 519 10.72 -5.39 -6.95
CA GLU A 519 10.02 -5.67 -5.70
C GLU A 519 9.30 -4.43 -5.15
N LYS A 520 8.35 -4.63 -4.23
CA LYS A 520 7.48 -3.54 -3.70
C LYS A 520 8.27 -2.40 -3.04
N ASP A 521 9.40 -2.73 -2.43
CA ASP A 521 10.30 -1.79 -1.76
C ASP A 521 11.27 -1.05 -2.70
N GLY A 522 11.26 -1.39 -4.00
CA GLY A 522 12.10 -0.79 -5.02
C GLY A 522 13.39 -1.55 -5.30
N ARG A 523 13.62 -2.72 -4.69
CA ARG A 523 14.75 -3.58 -5.09
C ARG A 523 14.56 -4.09 -6.51
N VAL A 524 15.66 -4.12 -7.24
CA VAL A 524 15.71 -4.49 -8.65
C VAL A 524 16.67 -5.66 -8.83
N SER A 525 16.21 -6.71 -9.51
CA SER A 525 17.08 -7.79 -9.99
C SER A 525 17.01 -7.89 -11.52
N ILE A 526 18.17 -8.10 -12.16
CA ILE A 526 18.29 -8.22 -13.61
C ILE A 526 19.00 -9.53 -13.95
N VAL A 527 18.33 -10.36 -14.75
CA VAL A 527 18.88 -11.62 -15.27
C VAL A 527 18.81 -11.56 -16.80
N ALA A 528 19.85 -12.04 -17.49
CA ALA A 528 19.90 -12.04 -18.94
C ALA A 528 20.27 -13.43 -19.46
N VAL A 529 19.65 -13.83 -20.57
CA VAL A 529 19.90 -15.12 -21.24
C VAL A 529 19.93 -14.87 -22.75
N ALA A 530 20.89 -15.48 -23.46
CA ALA A 530 20.97 -15.38 -24.91
C ALA A 530 19.67 -15.88 -25.58
N CYS A 531 19.28 -15.23 -26.68
CA CYS A 531 18.09 -15.61 -27.44
C CYS A 531 18.23 -15.29 -28.92
N GLU A 532 17.39 -15.89 -29.75
CA GLU A 532 17.32 -15.53 -31.17
C GLU A 532 16.68 -14.13 -31.38
N PRO A 533 17.14 -13.36 -32.37
CA PRO A 533 16.48 -12.11 -32.75
C PRO A 533 15.09 -12.40 -33.35
N PRO A 534 14.11 -11.49 -33.14
CA PRO A 534 12.81 -11.63 -33.78
C PRO A 534 12.93 -11.43 -35.29
N ARG A 535 12.31 -12.33 -36.05
CA ARG A 535 12.31 -12.26 -37.53
C ARG A 535 11.56 -11.05 -38.06
N PHE A 536 10.50 -10.64 -37.36
CA PHE A 536 9.62 -9.56 -37.79
C PHE A 536 9.10 -8.76 -36.60
N THR A 537 9.00 -7.45 -36.76
CA THR A 537 8.47 -6.52 -35.74
C THR A 537 7.21 -5.77 -36.19
N GLN A 538 6.71 -6.05 -37.39
CA GLN A 538 5.50 -5.45 -37.94
C GLN A 538 4.57 -6.54 -38.48
N LEU A 539 3.28 -6.23 -38.56
CA LEU A 539 2.31 -7.03 -39.31
C LEU A 539 2.60 -6.88 -40.82
N PRO A 540 2.42 -7.95 -41.62
CA PRO A 540 2.52 -7.84 -43.07
C PRO A 540 1.35 -7.01 -43.63
N VAL A 541 1.49 -6.50 -44.84
CA VAL A 541 0.33 -6.02 -45.60
C VAL A 541 -0.59 -7.21 -45.86
N ALA A 542 -1.91 -7.04 -45.76
CA ALA A 542 -2.88 -8.14 -45.88
C ALA A 542 -2.68 -8.98 -47.16
N SER A 543 -2.39 -8.32 -48.29
CA SER A 543 -2.11 -8.97 -49.58
C SER A 543 -0.81 -9.79 -49.63
N GLU A 544 0.07 -9.65 -48.63
CA GLU A 544 1.37 -10.32 -48.56
C GLU A 544 1.42 -11.45 -47.52
N ILE A 545 0.26 -11.85 -46.99
CA ILE A 545 0.21 -12.78 -45.88
C ILE A 545 0.81 -14.14 -46.21
N GLU A 546 0.67 -14.61 -47.45
CA GLU A 546 1.25 -15.85 -47.94
C GLU A 546 2.78 -15.84 -47.90
N LYS A 547 3.42 -14.67 -47.96
CA LYS A 547 4.87 -14.53 -47.81
C LYS A 547 5.34 -14.79 -46.37
N ARG A 548 4.44 -14.74 -45.38
CA ARG A 548 4.74 -15.09 -43.98
C ARG A 548 4.48 -16.57 -43.74
N ALA A 549 5.54 -17.37 -43.65
CA ALA A 549 5.42 -18.78 -43.28
C ALA A 549 4.86 -18.94 -41.86
N VAL A 550 4.00 -19.96 -41.66
CA VAL A 550 3.55 -20.37 -40.32
C VAL A 550 4.72 -21.00 -39.58
N SER A 551 5.10 -20.44 -38.43
CA SER A 551 6.28 -20.87 -37.67
C SER A 551 5.95 -21.28 -36.23
N GLY A 552 4.68 -21.54 -35.94
CA GLY A 552 4.22 -21.96 -34.63
C GLY A 552 2.79 -22.49 -34.64
N ARG A 553 2.45 -23.22 -33.59
CA ARG A 553 1.10 -23.73 -33.32
C ARG A 553 0.59 -23.12 -32.03
N ILE A 554 -0.69 -22.80 -31.97
CA ILE A 554 -1.36 -22.34 -30.74
C ILE A 554 -2.59 -23.20 -30.49
N ARG A 555 -3.05 -23.23 -29.24
CA ARG A 555 -4.29 -23.90 -28.83
C ARG A 555 -5.01 -23.09 -27.76
N TYR A 556 -6.27 -23.42 -27.48
CA TYR A 556 -6.95 -22.86 -26.32
C TYR A 556 -6.35 -23.37 -25.01
N ALA A 557 -6.26 -22.49 -24.02
CA ALA A 557 -5.92 -22.86 -22.65
C ALA A 557 -7.01 -23.77 -22.05
N GLU A 558 -6.60 -24.76 -21.28
CA GLU A 558 -7.52 -25.72 -20.64
C GLU A 558 -8.28 -25.10 -19.46
N GLU A 559 -7.79 -23.98 -18.93
CA GLU A 559 -8.40 -23.23 -17.83
C GLU A 559 -8.36 -21.73 -18.16
N GLY A 560 -9.40 -20.99 -17.77
CA GLY A 560 -9.42 -19.52 -17.86
C GLY A 560 -8.46 -18.88 -16.85
N VAL A 561 -8.21 -17.57 -17.02
CA VAL A 561 -7.34 -16.81 -16.11
C VAL A 561 -8.04 -16.63 -14.75
N LYS A 562 -7.42 -17.10 -13.67
CA LYS A 562 -7.94 -17.05 -12.29
C LYS A 562 -7.44 -15.85 -11.46
N GLU A 563 -6.70 -14.93 -12.08
CA GLU A 563 -6.17 -13.77 -11.37
C GLU A 563 -7.26 -12.71 -11.16
N GLU A 564 -7.18 -11.97 -10.05
CA GLU A 564 -8.09 -10.84 -9.81
C GLU A 564 -7.94 -9.79 -10.92
N LYS A 565 -9.05 -9.17 -11.30
CA LYS A 565 -9.12 -8.23 -12.44
C LYS A 565 -8.06 -7.13 -12.38
N GLN A 566 -7.77 -6.62 -11.17
CA GLN A 566 -6.76 -5.59 -10.94
C GLN A 566 -5.34 -5.99 -11.39
N TYR A 567 -5.01 -7.28 -11.48
CA TYR A 567 -3.68 -7.74 -11.90
C TYR A 567 -3.55 -8.00 -13.40
N LEU A 568 -4.65 -8.14 -14.14
CA LEU A 568 -4.64 -8.55 -15.54
C LEU A 568 -4.02 -7.50 -16.47
N ASN A 569 -4.21 -6.22 -16.14
CA ASN A 569 -3.69 -5.11 -16.94
C ASN A 569 -2.20 -4.78 -16.65
N TYR A 570 -1.55 -5.51 -15.74
CA TYR A 570 -0.17 -5.24 -15.32
C TYR A 570 0.70 -6.49 -15.37
N LYS A 571 1.98 -6.31 -15.68
CA LYS A 571 2.93 -7.41 -15.80
C LYS A 571 3.49 -7.80 -14.42
N THR A 572 2.70 -8.58 -13.68
CA THR A 572 3.03 -9.03 -12.32
C THR A 572 3.56 -10.47 -12.32
N SER A 573 4.25 -10.88 -11.26
CA SER A 573 4.67 -12.26 -11.02
C SER A 573 3.51 -13.21 -10.66
N ARG A 574 2.28 -12.69 -10.53
CA ARG A 574 1.08 -13.51 -10.33
C ARG A 574 0.66 -14.17 -11.64
N ARG A 575 1.34 -15.26 -11.97
CA ARG A 575 1.21 -15.94 -13.27
C ARG A 575 1.11 -17.44 -13.15
N LEU A 576 0.72 -17.96 -11.98
CA LEU A 576 0.66 -19.41 -11.76
C LEU A 576 -0.20 -20.13 -12.81
N THR A 577 -1.33 -19.55 -13.18
CA THR A 577 -2.21 -20.09 -14.24
C THR A 577 -1.52 -20.04 -15.62
N TYR A 578 -0.91 -18.90 -15.97
CA TYR A 578 -0.18 -18.72 -17.22
C TYR A 578 0.99 -19.70 -17.33
N ASP A 579 1.81 -19.82 -16.28
CA ASP A 579 3.00 -20.68 -16.27
C ASP A 579 2.62 -22.17 -16.35
N ARG A 580 1.53 -22.57 -15.70
CA ARG A 580 1.01 -23.94 -15.79
C ARG A 580 0.55 -24.27 -17.21
N GLN A 581 -0.23 -23.39 -17.84
CA GLN A 581 -0.70 -23.60 -19.23
C GLN A 581 0.47 -23.55 -20.21
N TYR A 582 1.42 -22.63 -20.03
CA TYR A 582 2.62 -22.52 -20.87
C TYR A 582 3.48 -23.78 -20.85
N LYS A 583 3.72 -24.36 -19.66
CA LYS A 583 4.42 -25.64 -19.52
C LYS A 583 3.71 -26.77 -20.29
N LYS A 584 2.38 -26.85 -20.20
CA LYS A 584 1.58 -27.87 -20.90
C LYS A 584 1.72 -27.77 -22.43
N VAL A 585 1.61 -26.55 -22.99
CA VAL A 585 1.68 -26.36 -24.44
C VAL A 585 3.10 -26.52 -24.98
N LEU A 586 4.12 -26.13 -24.20
CA LEU A 586 5.52 -26.39 -24.53
C LEU A 586 5.81 -27.89 -24.65
N CYS A 587 5.34 -28.71 -23.71
CA CYS A 587 5.49 -30.18 -23.77
C CYS A 587 4.84 -30.80 -25.01
N ARG A 588 3.88 -30.12 -25.64
CA ARG A 588 3.21 -30.56 -26.88
C ARG A 588 3.85 -29.97 -28.15
N GLY A 589 4.91 -29.17 -28.01
CA GLY A 589 5.59 -28.50 -29.12
C GLY A 589 4.79 -27.34 -29.71
N ASP A 590 3.92 -26.71 -28.93
CA ASP A 590 3.19 -25.51 -29.35
C ASP A 590 3.84 -24.25 -28.80
N ALA A 591 3.62 -23.14 -29.51
CA ALA A 591 4.23 -21.85 -29.23
C ALA A 591 3.56 -21.13 -28.04
N ASP A 592 2.23 -21.24 -27.90
CA ASP A 592 1.48 -20.59 -26.82
C ASP A 592 0.07 -21.21 -26.61
N ALA A 593 -0.55 -20.89 -25.46
CA ALA A 593 -1.95 -21.20 -25.15
C ALA A 593 -2.78 -19.90 -25.06
N ILE A 594 -3.91 -19.83 -25.76
CA ILE A 594 -4.79 -18.66 -25.82
C ILE A 594 -5.91 -18.79 -24.79
N PHE A 595 -6.08 -17.76 -23.97
CA PHE A 595 -7.09 -17.70 -22.93
C PHE A 595 -8.41 -17.10 -23.41
N CYS A 596 -9.49 -17.47 -22.73
CA CYS A 596 -10.80 -16.82 -22.80
C CYS A 596 -11.23 -16.37 -21.41
N ASN A 597 -11.94 -15.26 -21.32
CA ASN A 597 -12.58 -14.83 -20.09
C ASN A 597 -13.92 -15.58 -19.85
N GLU A 598 -14.59 -15.29 -18.73
CA GLU A 598 -15.85 -15.92 -18.33
C GLU A 598 -17.00 -15.66 -19.31
N LYS A 599 -16.90 -14.63 -20.16
CA LYS A 599 -17.89 -14.29 -21.21
C LYS A 599 -17.59 -14.99 -22.53
N GLY A 600 -16.56 -15.83 -22.59
CA GLY A 600 -16.10 -16.50 -23.81
C GLY A 600 -15.38 -15.56 -24.79
N GLU A 601 -14.90 -14.41 -24.32
CA GLU A 601 -14.13 -13.47 -25.14
C GLU A 601 -12.64 -13.82 -25.05
N ILE A 602 -11.93 -13.74 -26.17
CA ILE A 602 -10.48 -13.99 -26.25
C ILE A 602 -9.73 -12.89 -25.51
N THR A 603 -8.69 -13.26 -24.76
CA THR A 603 -7.86 -12.30 -24.03
C THR A 603 -6.45 -12.24 -24.62
N GLU A 604 -5.57 -13.14 -24.21
CA GLU A 604 -4.15 -13.16 -24.58
C GLU A 604 -3.59 -14.58 -24.54
N GLY A 605 -2.32 -14.74 -24.93
CA GLY A 605 -1.54 -15.95 -24.75
C GLY A 605 -0.85 -16.02 -23.38
N CYS A 606 -0.15 -17.12 -23.10
CA CYS A 606 0.62 -17.26 -21.86
C CYS A 606 1.75 -16.23 -21.76
N ILE A 607 2.34 -15.83 -22.89
CA ILE A 607 3.46 -14.88 -22.95
C ILE A 607 3.39 -13.94 -24.16
N SER A 608 2.24 -13.89 -24.83
CA SER A 608 2.03 -13.12 -26.06
C SER A 608 0.64 -12.50 -26.08
N ASN A 609 0.47 -11.46 -26.90
CA ASN A 609 -0.85 -10.99 -27.32
C ASN A 609 -1.21 -11.64 -28.65
N ILE A 610 -2.50 -11.66 -28.99
CA ILE A 610 -3.01 -12.25 -30.24
C ILE A 610 -3.54 -11.16 -31.19
N VAL A 611 -3.31 -11.37 -32.48
CA VAL A 611 -3.86 -10.57 -33.59
C VAL A 611 -4.36 -11.55 -34.65
N ILE A 612 -5.55 -11.32 -35.19
CA ILE A 612 -6.11 -12.09 -36.31
C ILE A 612 -6.18 -11.20 -37.56
N LEU A 613 -6.16 -11.81 -38.75
CA LEU A 613 -6.64 -11.20 -39.98
C LEU A 613 -7.99 -11.82 -40.30
N LYS A 614 -9.02 -10.99 -40.49
CA LYS A 614 -10.35 -11.42 -40.93
C LYS A 614 -10.91 -10.37 -41.89
N ASP A 615 -11.35 -10.79 -43.07
CA ASP A 615 -11.92 -9.92 -44.10
C ASP A 615 -10.99 -8.76 -44.50
N GLY A 616 -9.68 -9.03 -44.54
CA GLY A 616 -8.65 -8.04 -44.87
C GLY A 616 -8.33 -7.02 -43.76
N VAL A 617 -8.93 -7.15 -42.57
CA VAL A 617 -8.71 -6.28 -41.42
C VAL A 617 -7.97 -7.02 -40.32
N PHE A 618 -6.91 -6.40 -39.78
CA PHE A 618 -6.23 -6.92 -38.60
C PHE A 618 -7.00 -6.55 -37.34
N ILE A 619 -7.27 -7.52 -36.47
CA ILE A 619 -8.07 -7.32 -35.26
C ILE A 619 -7.32 -7.90 -34.07
N THR A 620 -7.30 -7.17 -32.95
CA THR A 620 -6.75 -7.65 -31.67
C THR A 620 -7.79 -7.48 -30.55
N PRO A 621 -7.83 -8.36 -29.53
CA PRO A 621 -8.82 -8.24 -28.46
C PRO A 621 -8.74 -6.91 -27.72
N GLN A 622 -9.87 -6.35 -27.30
CA GLN A 622 -9.93 -5.12 -26.49
C GLN A 622 -9.37 -5.33 -25.08
N VAL A 623 -8.68 -4.31 -24.54
CA VAL A 623 -8.04 -4.39 -23.21
C VAL A 623 -9.04 -4.73 -22.09
N HIS A 624 -10.29 -4.29 -22.20
CA HIS A 624 -11.34 -4.57 -21.22
C HIS A 624 -11.78 -6.04 -21.16
N CYS A 625 -11.40 -6.87 -22.14
CA CYS A 625 -11.62 -8.31 -22.10
C CYS A 625 -10.78 -8.99 -20.99
N GLY A 626 -9.83 -8.28 -20.38
CA GLY A 626 -9.01 -8.76 -19.25
C GLY A 626 -7.67 -9.31 -19.70
N LEU A 627 -6.89 -8.50 -20.43
CA LEU A 627 -5.56 -8.85 -20.95
C LEU A 627 -4.51 -7.79 -20.63
N LEU A 628 -3.23 -8.18 -20.68
CA LEU A 628 -2.11 -7.26 -20.59
C LEU A 628 -2.00 -6.46 -21.90
N PRO A 629 -2.07 -5.11 -21.91
CA PRO A 629 -2.06 -4.30 -23.13
C PRO A 629 -0.88 -4.56 -24.07
N GLY A 630 0.25 -5.03 -23.51
CA GLY A 630 1.41 -5.55 -24.24
C GLY A 630 2.21 -4.49 -25.00
N VAL A 631 3.47 -4.24 -24.62
CA VAL A 631 4.33 -3.22 -25.29
C VAL A 631 4.40 -3.40 -26.82
N MET A 632 4.54 -4.64 -27.29
CA MET A 632 4.56 -4.92 -28.73
C MET A 632 3.20 -4.65 -29.40
N ARG A 633 2.10 -4.97 -28.72
CA ARG A 633 0.75 -4.77 -29.23
C ARG A 633 0.42 -3.27 -29.27
N GLU A 634 0.78 -2.52 -28.23
CA GLU A 634 0.68 -1.05 -28.22
C GLU A 634 1.47 -0.43 -29.38
N GLN A 635 2.67 -0.94 -29.67
CA GLN A 635 3.47 -0.47 -30.81
C GLN A 635 2.81 -0.78 -32.17
N LEU A 636 2.17 -1.93 -32.31
CA LEU A 636 1.41 -2.26 -33.53
C LEU A 636 0.17 -1.35 -33.70
N LEU A 637 -0.52 -1.03 -32.60
CA LEU A 637 -1.68 -0.14 -32.58
C LEU A 637 -1.32 1.32 -32.88
N ALA A 638 -0.17 1.79 -32.40
CA ALA A 638 0.34 3.13 -32.70
C ALA A 638 0.67 3.29 -34.20
N GLY A 639 1.08 2.20 -34.84
CA GLY A 639 1.38 2.13 -36.27
C GLY A 639 2.69 2.80 -36.66
N THR A 640 3.23 2.37 -37.80
CA THR A 640 4.36 3.01 -38.48
C THR A 640 4.01 3.17 -39.95
N ALA A 641 4.57 4.19 -40.61
CA ALA A 641 4.30 4.45 -42.02
C ALA A 641 4.55 3.19 -42.87
N GLY A 642 3.53 2.75 -43.62
CA GLY A 642 3.60 1.56 -44.49
C GLY A 642 3.31 0.22 -43.82
N SER A 643 2.91 0.19 -42.54
CA SER A 643 2.55 -1.05 -41.83
C SER A 643 1.03 -1.18 -41.64
N SER A 644 0.52 -2.42 -41.63
CA SER A 644 -0.87 -2.68 -41.25
C SER A 644 -1.08 -2.44 -39.75
N VAL A 645 -2.12 -1.68 -39.42
CA VAL A 645 -2.50 -1.33 -38.04
C VAL A 645 -3.72 -2.15 -37.64
N PRO A 646 -3.68 -2.91 -36.54
CA PRO A 646 -4.83 -3.64 -36.07
C PRO A 646 -5.86 -2.69 -35.42
N VAL A 647 -7.13 -3.07 -35.45
CA VAL A 647 -8.18 -2.42 -34.66
C VAL A 647 -8.53 -3.28 -33.45
N GLU A 648 -8.95 -2.64 -32.36
CA GLU A 648 -9.36 -3.35 -31.16
C GLU A 648 -10.85 -3.73 -31.24
N MET A 649 -11.18 -5.03 -31.18
CA MET A 649 -12.56 -5.53 -31.09
C MET A 649 -12.67 -6.66 -30.07
N ILE A 650 -13.89 -7.00 -29.65
CA ILE A 650 -14.14 -8.22 -28.88
C ILE A 650 -14.05 -9.40 -29.85
N LEU A 651 -13.13 -10.33 -29.58
CA LEU A 651 -12.98 -11.57 -30.35
C LEU A 651 -13.55 -12.75 -29.55
N ARG A 652 -14.14 -13.72 -30.25
CA ARG A 652 -14.63 -15.00 -29.71
C ARG A 652 -13.89 -16.17 -30.37
N ARG A 653 -14.20 -17.41 -29.97
CA ARG A 653 -13.53 -18.60 -30.52
C ARG A 653 -13.74 -18.74 -32.02
N ASP A 654 -14.97 -18.59 -32.47
CA ASP A 654 -15.35 -18.66 -33.89
C ASP A 654 -14.54 -17.67 -34.73
N ASP A 655 -14.22 -16.48 -34.21
CA ASP A 655 -13.37 -15.51 -34.91
C ASP A 655 -11.94 -16.00 -35.15
N LEU A 656 -11.39 -16.81 -34.25
CA LEU A 656 -10.06 -17.40 -34.41
C LEU A 656 -10.08 -18.61 -35.35
N GLU A 657 -11.18 -19.36 -35.36
CA GLU A 657 -11.37 -20.52 -36.23
C GLU A 657 -11.62 -20.10 -37.69
N GLU A 658 -12.32 -18.99 -37.89
CA GLU A 658 -12.65 -18.41 -39.20
C GLU A 658 -11.60 -17.42 -39.72
N ALA A 659 -10.54 -17.12 -38.95
CA ALA A 659 -9.54 -16.13 -39.33
C ALA A 659 -8.73 -16.56 -40.57
N ASP A 660 -8.54 -15.63 -41.51
CA ASP A 660 -7.64 -15.80 -42.67
C ASP A 660 -6.20 -16.10 -42.24
N ALA A 661 -5.78 -15.52 -41.10
CA ALA A 661 -4.51 -15.82 -40.46
C ALA A 661 -4.47 -15.41 -39.00
N LEU A 662 -3.60 -16.09 -38.25
CA LEU A 662 -3.37 -15.84 -36.83
C LEU A 662 -1.93 -15.41 -36.57
N PHE A 663 -1.76 -14.44 -35.69
CA PHE A 663 -0.46 -13.96 -35.22
C PHE A 663 -0.44 -13.88 -33.70
N ILE A 664 0.72 -14.22 -33.13
CA ILE A 664 1.05 -13.87 -31.75
C ILE A 664 2.18 -12.85 -31.75
N CYS A 665 2.18 -11.95 -30.77
CA CYS A 665 3.21 -10.93 -30.66
C CYS A 665 3.71 -10.68 -29.24
N ASN A 666 5.01 -10.44 -29.10
CA ASN A 666 5.63 -9.83 -27.92
C ASN A 666 6.96 -9.15 -28.29
N SER A 667 7.54 -8.34 -27.40
CA SER A 667 8.70 -7.51 -27.73
C SER A 667 10.02 -8.29 -27.88
N VAL A 668 10.05 -9.55 -27.44
CA VAL A 668 11.26 -10.40 -27.54
C VAL A 668 11.26 -11.20 -28.84
N ARG A 669 10.12 -11.82 -29.18
CA ARG A 669 9.98 -12.70 -30.35
C ARG A 669 9.35 -12.00 -31.56
N GLY A 670 8.89 -10.76 -31.39
CA GLY A 670 8.27 -9.97 -32.45
C GLY A 670 6.91 -10.52 -32.83
N VAL A 671 6.56 -10.42 -34.12
CA VAL A 671 5.30 -10.88 -34.70
C VAL A 671 5.50 -12.23 -35.39
N VAL A 672 4.81 -13.25 -34.90
CA VAL A 672 4.95 -14.64 -35.35
C VAL A 672 3.62 -15.13 -35.91
N ARG A 673 3.60 -15.61 -37.16
CA ARG A 673 2.42 -16.24 -37.76
C ARG A 673 2.28 -17.66 -37.20
N VAL A 674 1.08 -17.98 -36.74
CA VAL A 674 0.76 -19.26 -36.10
C VAL A 674 -0.47 -19.89 -36.76
N ARG A 675 -0.73 -21.15 -36.43
CA ARG A 675 -1.99 -21.83 -36.75
C ARG A 675 -2.64 -22.36 -35.48
N LEU A 676 -3.97 -22.34 -35.43
CA LEU A 676 -4.74 -22.97 -34.37
C LEU A 676 -4.73 -24.49 -34.53
N VAL A 677 -4.54 -25.21 -33.45
CA VAL A 677 -4.66 -26.66 -33.38
C VAL A 677 -5.91 -26.97 -32.56
N THR A 678 -6.93 -27.46 -33.24
CA THR A 678 -8.17 -27.98 -32.67
C THR A 678 -7.96 -29.33 -32.01
#